data_AF-A0AA40GAD4-F1
#
_entry.id   AF-A0AA40GAD4-F1
#
_cell.length_a   1.000
_cell.length_b   1.000
_cell.length_c   1.000
_cell.angle_alpha   90.00
_cell.angle_beta   90.00
_cell.angle_gamma   90.00
#
_symmetry.space_group_name_H-M   'P 1'
#
loop_
_entity.id
_entity.type
_entity.pdbx_description
1 polymer ?
#
loop_
_entity_poly.entity_id
_entity_poly.type
_entity_poly.pdbx_seq_one_letter_code
_entity_poly.pdbx_strand_id
1 'polypeptide(L)'
;MAAQQQRQTVTSTGIFNHEKHISTASSQSSITIAKGISKSSMISAASAVNQLMNGMRPAEDELLSLPLDDLDLLCAKSNPQDVDRAIAKYSNFLDSFVERLKANDYKNGKAPLLLNRVNEIIRKAWAVPTHGHELGYSLCNTLRTRGGLDLLMSNCVASDKELQFSSARLLEQCLTTENRAHVVEHGLEKVVNVACVCTKNANSVDHSRVGTGILEHLFKHSEGTCSDVIRLGGLDAVLFECRKNDIETLRHCAGALANLSLYGGAENQEAMIKRKVPMWLFPLAFHNDDNIKYYACLAIAVLVANKEIEAAVLKSGTLDLVEPFVTSHNPYEFAKSNLAHAHGQSKNWLERLVPVLSSKREEARNLAAFHFCMEAGIKKQQGNTEIFRAIGAIEPLKKVASCPNAIASKYAAQALRLIGEEIPHKLSQQVPLWSTEDVREWVKQIGFAECAQNFVESRVDGDLLLQLTEENLKEDIGLTNGIRRRRFTRELQNLKKMADYSSRDTGNLNSFLQSIGQEFSIYTYSMLNAGVDKDSIRNLSEDQLLTECGITNSIHRLRILDAIKNMQHNQLGSSENESPDKSLDVFVSYRRSNGSQLASLLKVHLQLRGFSVFIDVERLEAGKFDNNLLQSIRQAKHFLLVLTPKALERCIQDSECKDWVHRVSC
;
A
#
# COMPACT_ATOMS: atom_id res chain seq x y z
N MET A 1 -24.18 -6.94 -32.85
CA MET A 1 -25.20 -7.62 -31.99
C MET A 1 -24.43 -8.43 -30.95
N ALA A 2 -23.87 -7.82 -29.90
CA ALA A 2 -24.54 -7.29 -28.71
C ALA A 2 -25.29 -8.39 -27.94
N ALA A 3 -24.55 -9.19 -27.17
CA ALA A 3 -25.08 -10.05 -26.13
C ALA A 3 -24.52 -9.55 -24.79
N GLN A 4 -25.38 -8.88 -24.03
CA GLN A 4 -25.14 -8.43 -22.66
C GLN A 4 -24.94 -9.65 -21.75
N GLN A 5 -23.81 -9.73 -21.07
CA GLN A 5 -23.67 -10.52 -19.85
C GLN A 5 -23.61 -9.54 -18.67
N GLN A 6 -24.77 -9.35 -18.03
CA GLN A 6 -24.91 -8.71 -16.74
C GLN A 6 -24.18 -9.56 -15.68
N ARG A 7 -23.11 -9.03 -15.10
CA ARG A 7 -22.52 -9.56 -13.85
C ARG A 7 -22.97 -8.70 -12.68
N GLN A 8 -23.45 -9.40 -11.67
CA GLN A 8 -24.14 -8.95 -10.47
C GLN A 8 -23.29 -7.98 -9.63
N THR A 9 -23.92 -6.91 -9.20
CA THR A 9 -23.40 -5.90 -8.25
C THR A 9 -23.70 -6.32 -6.81
N VAL A 10 -22.68 -6.39 -5.96
CA VAL A 10 -22.81 -6.62 -4.50
C VAL A 10 -22.26 -5.40 -3.76
N THR A 11 -23.13 -4.74 -3.00
CA THR A 11 -22.82 -3.70 -1.99
C THR A 11 -22.98 -4.31 -0.58
N SER A 12 -22.19 -3.86 0.39
CA SER A 12 -22.11 -4.45 1.73
C SER A 12 -22.65 -3.56 2.87
N THR A 13 -23.94 -3.21 2.78
CA THR A 13 -24.82 -3.06 3.95
C THR A 13 -26.15 -3.72 3.60
N GLY A 14 -26.44 -4.86 4.21
CA GLY A 14 -27.57 -5.71 3.83
C GLY A 14 -28.94 -5.11 4.20
N ILE A 15 -29.85 -5.12 3.23
CA ILE A 15 -31.29 -5.31 3.45
C ILE A 15 -31.68 -6.55 2.63
N PHE A 16 -32.28 -7.53 3.31
CA PHE A 16 -32.93 -8.69 2.68
C PHE A 16 -34.08 -8.21 1.80
N ASN A 17 -34.10 -8.61 0.53
CA ASN A 17 -35.33 -8.65 -0.26
C ASN A 17 -35.48 -10.03 -0.91
N HIS A 18 -36.55 -10.72 -0.54
CA HIS A 18 -37.05 -11.91 -1.19
C HIS A 18 -37.44 -11.60 -2.64
N GLU A 19 -36.81 -12.27 -3.62
CA GLU A 19 -37.42 -12.45 -4.94
C GLU A 19 -38.15 -13.79 -4.98
N LYS A 20 -39.44 -13.69 -5.32
CA LYS A 20 -40.37 -14.79 -5.54
C LYS A 20 -39.96 -15.59 -6.77
N HIS A 21 -39.84 -16.92 -6.65
CA HIS A 21 -40.39 -17.86 -7.63
C HIS A 21 -40.65 -19.25 -7.01
N ILE A 22 -41.92 -19.50 -6.70
CA ILE A 22 -42.75 -20.72 -6.87
C ILE A 22 -42.20 -22.10 -6.39
N SER A 23 -42.78 -22.56 -5.26
CA SER A 23 -43.09 -23.94 -4.79
C SER A 23 -41.95 -24.97 -4.69
N THR A 24 -41.64 -25.55 -3.52
CA THR A 24 -42.47 -26.56 -2.82
C THR A 24 -41.94 -26.82 -1.38
N ALA A 25 -42.88 -27.03 -0.45
CA ALA A 25 -42.81 -27.58 0.92
C ALA A 25 -41.45 -27.79 1.64
N SER A 26 -41.26 -27.12 2.79
CA SER A 26 -41.42 -27.72 4.14
C SER A 26 -40.75 -26.88 5.27
N SER A 27 -41.60 -26.43 6.19
CA SER A 27 -41.42 -26.32 7.66
C SER A 27 -40.13 -25.73 8.27
N GLN A 28 -40.15 -24.45 8.63
CA GLN A 28 -39.41 -23.92 9.80
C GLN A 28 -40.28 -22.95 10.60
N SER A 29 -40.41 -23.25 11.88
CA SER A 29 -41.16 -22.51 12.91
C SER A 29 -40.47 -21.19 13.27
N SER A 30 -41.15 -20.07 13.01
CA SER A 30 -40.76 -18.74 13.47
C SER A 30 -41.66 -18.30 14.64
N ILE A 31 -41.05 -18.02 15.79
CA ILE A 31 -41.71 -17.32 16.89
C ILE A 31 -41.67 -15.82 16.56
N THR A 32 -42.83 -15.27 16.24
CA THR A 32 -43.05 -13.84 15.99
C THR A 32 -43.29 -13.12 17.31
N ILE A 33 -42.46 -12.13 17.66
CA ILE A 33 -42.88 -11.05 18.57
C ILE A 33 -43.06 -9.81 17.70
N ALA A 34 -44.27 -9.64 17.18
CA ALA A 34 -44.71 -8.40 16.59
C ALA A 34 -45.02 -7.39 17.71
N LYS A 35 -44.28 -6.27 17.77
CA LYS A 35 -44.79 -5.05 18.40
C LYS A 35 -45.22 -4.11 17.27
N GLY A 36 -46.52 -4.03 17.05
CA GLY A 36 -47.13 -3.09 16.12
C GLY A 36 -46.90 -1.64 16.58
N ILE A 37 -46.53 -0.77 15.65
CA ILE A 37 -46.52 0.68 15.83
C ILE A 37 -47.99 1.11 15.94
N SER A 38 -48.37 1.67 17.08
CA SER A 38 -49.74 2.12 17.34
C SER A 38 -50.03 3.46 16.65
N LYS A 39 -51.30 3.73 16.31
CA LYS A 39 -51.72 5.04 15.76
C LYS A 39 -51.30 6.21 16.68
N SER A 40 -51.21 5.98 17.99
CA SER A 40 -50.73 6.97 18.97
C SER A 40 -49.26 7.33 18.79
N SER A 41 -48.37 6.38 18.48
CA SER A 41 -46.94 6.67 18.26
C SER A 41 -46.66 7.45 16.97
N MET A 42 -47.53 7.32 15.94
CA MET A 42 -47.41 8.15 14.73
C MET A 42 -47.88 9.60 14.96
N ILE A 43 -48.90 9.79 15.79
CA ILE A 43 -49.39 11.13 16.16
C ILE A 43 -48.36 11.86 17.03
N SER A 44 -47.73 11.16 17.98
CA SER A 44 -46.67 11.71 18.83
C SER A 44 -45.40 12.05 18.03
N ALA A 45 -45.03 11.22 17.05
CA ALA A 45 -43.93 11.50 16.13
C ALA A 45 -44.19 12.75 15.27
N ALA A 46 -45.38 12.91 14.71
CA ALA A 46 -45.75 14.09 13.90
C ALA A 46 -45.81 15.37 14.75
N SER A 47 -46.29 15.27 16.00
CA SER A 47 -46.22 16.34 17.01
C SER A 47 -44.77 16.78 17.25
N ALA A 48 -43.86 15.82 17.47
CA ALA A 48 -42.46 16.08 17.74
C ALA A 48 -41.75 16.79 16.57
N VAL A 49 -42.03 16.37 15.33
CA VAL A 49 -41.47 17.00 14.12
C VAL A 49 -41.95 18.46 14.00
N ASN A 50 -43.24 18.72 14.19
CA ASN A 50 -43.78 20.09 14.15
C ASN A 50 -43.20 20.98 15.25
N GLN A 51 -42.99 20.42 16.45
CA GLN A 51 -42.38 21.15 17.56
C GLN A 51 -40.91 21.48 17.26
N LEU A 52 -40.12 20.53 16.75
CA LEU A 52 -38.72 20.78 16.38
C LEU A 52 -38.56 21.80 15.24
N MET A 53 -39.47 21.79 14.27
CA MET A 53 -39.50 22.76 13.17
C MET A 53 -39.88 24.18 13.65
N ASN A 54 -40.66 24.28 14.74
CA ASN A 54 -41.10 25.55 15.33
C ASN A 54 -40.27 25.96 16.56
N GLY A 55 -39.17 25.27 16.88
CA GLY A 55 -38.30 25.60 18.03
C GLY A 55 -38.90 25.26 19.41
N MET A 56 -39.93 24.43 19.48
CA MET A 56 -40.55 23.94 20.73
C MET A 56 -39.93 22.61 21.19
N ARG A 57 -39.96 22.31 22.50
CA ARG A 57 -39.29 21.15 23.13
C ARG A 57 -40.19 19.90 23.21
N PRO A 58 -39.94 18.83 22.44
CA PRO A 58 -40.77 17.60 22.45
C PRO A 58 -40.51 16.70 23.66
N ALA A 59 -41.47 15.91 24.12
CA ALA A 59 -41.27 15.00 25.27
C ALA A 59 -40.15 13.95 25.02
N GLU A 60 -39.60 13.32 26.06
CA GLU A 60 -38.50 12.34 25.91
C GLU A 60 -38.88 11.13 25.05
N ASP A 61 -40.06 10.56 25.29
CA ASP A 61 -40.54 9.39 24.54
C ASP A 61 -40.87 9.76 23.07
N GLU A 62 -41.20 11.04 22.81
CA GLU A 62 -41.41 11.58 21.46
C GLU A 62 -40.09 11.64 20.67
N LEU A 63 -38.99 12.09 21.29
CA LEU A 63 -37.66 12.13 20.66
C LEU A 63 -37.12 10.74 20.33
N LEU A 64 -37.35 9.76 21.21
CA LEU A 64 -36.97 8.36 20.96
C LEU A 64 -37.76 7.74 19.80
N SER A 65 -38.99 8.22 19.55
CA SER A 65 -39.88 7.71 18.50
C SER A 65 -39.82 8.46 17.17
N LEU A 66 -38.98 9.51 17.06
CA LEU A 66 -38.95 10.39 15.89
C LEU A 66 -38.53 9.64 14.62
N PRO A 67 -39.36 9.52 13.57
CA PRO A 67 -38.98 8.83 12.33
C PRO A 67 -37.83 9.54 11.62
N LEU A 68 -36.91 8.74 11.07
CA LEU A 68 -35.69 9.19 10.37
C LEU A 68 -35.80 9.02 8.85
N ASP A 69 -37.02 8.80 8.35
CA ASP A 69 -37.29 8.47 6.94
C ASP A 69 -36.87 9.60 5.99
N ASP A 70 -36.87 10.85 6.46
CA ASP A 70 -36.40 12.01 5.69
C ASP A 70 -34.90 11.94 5.37
N LEU A 71 -34.06 11.38 6.24
CA LEU A 71 -32.65 11.14 5.92
C LEU A 71 -32.50 10.03 4.87
N ASP A 72 -33.34 8.99 4.94
CA ASP A 72 -33.33 7.89 3.97
C ASP A 72 -33.85 8.31 2.58
N LEU A 73 -34.67 9.38 2.53
CA LEU A 73 -35.22 9.95 1.29
C LEU A 73 -34.24 10.90 0.57
N LEU A 74 -33.18 11.38 1.23
CA LEU A 74 -32.18 12.24 0.60
C LEU A 74 -31.27 11.45 -0.35
N CYS A 75 -31.06 11.98 -1.55
CA CYS A 75 -30.24 11.37 -2.58
C CYS A 75 -29.51 12.43 -3.41
N ALA A 76 -28.72 11.99 -4.40
CA ALA A 76 -27.93 12.88 -5.27
C ALA A 76 -28.74 13.87 -6.12
N LYS A 77 -30.07 13.78 -6.13
CA LYS A 77 -30.98 14.70 -6.82
C LYS A 77 -31.78 15.58 -5.87
N SER A 78 -31.55 15.46 -4.57
CA SER A 78 -32.26 16.26 -3.57
C SER A 78 -31.89 17.73 -3.70
N ASN A 79 -32.87 18.60 -3.49
CA ASN A 79 -32.64 20.03 -3.57
C ASN A 79 -31.84 20.50 -2.32
N PRO A 80 -30.95 21.51 -2.46
CA PRO A 80 -30.21 22.06 -1.32
C PRO A 80 -31.11 22.49 -0.15
N GLN A 81 -32.31 23.01 -0.43
CA GLN A 81 -33.29 23.39 0.59
C GLN A 81 -33.80 22.23 1.44
N ASP A 82 -33.89 21.02 0.88
CA ASP A 82 -34.33 19.83 1.62
C ASP A 82 -33.21 19.34 2.54
N VAL A 83 -31.95 19.47 2.10
CA VAL A 83 -30.76 19.20 2.90
C VAL A 83 -30.66 20.20 4.06
N ASP A 84 -30.82 21.51 3.79
CA ASP A 84 -30.84 22.56 4.81
C ASP A 84 -31.95 22.33 5.84
N ARG A 85 -33.13 21.91 5.39
CA ARG A 85 -34.25 21.58 6.28
C ARG A 85 -33.93 20.39 7.19
N ALA A 86 -33.30 19.35 6.65
CA ALA A 86 -32.83 18.22 7.44
C ALA A 86 -31.76 18.66 8.45
N ILE A 87 -30.77 19.45 8.04
CA ILE A 87 -29.74 20.01 8.93
C ILE A 87 -30.39 20.80 10.07
N ALA A 88 -31.33 21.69 9.78
CA ALA A 88 -32.02 22.50 10.79
C ALA A 88 -32.82 21.64 11.77
N LYS A 89 -33.63 20.71 11.27
CA LYS A 89 -34.44 19.78 12.08
C LYS A 89 -33.57 18.98 13.05
N TYR A 90 -32.51 18.35 12.54
CA TYR A 90 -31.64 17.50 13.35
C TYR A 90 -30.70 18.30 14.25
N SER A 91 -30.31 19.51 13.85
CA SER A 91 -29.57 20.42 14.74
C SER A 91 -30.41 20.88 15.94
N ASN A 92 -31.70 21.20 15.72
CA ASN A 92 -32.63 21.53 16.81
C ASN A 92 -32.88 20.33 17.74
N PHE A 93 -32.92 19.12 17.18
CA PHE A 93 -32.99 17.88 17.96
C PHE A 93 -31.75 17.73 18.86
N LEU A 94 -30.55 17.91 18.30
CA LEU A 94 -29.30 17.84 19.05
C LEU A 94 -29.23 18.91 20.15
N ASP A 95 -29.67 20.12 19.88
CA ASP A 95 -29.71 21.21 20.87
C ASP A 95 -30.65 20.85 22.03
N SER A 96 -31.86 20.39 21.71
CA SER A 96 -32.83 19.93 22.71
C SER A 96 -32.31 18.76 23.54
N PHE A 97 -31.56 17.84 22.91
CA PHE A 97 -30.90 16.72 23.56
C PHE A 97 -29.80 17.17 24.52
N VAL A 98 -28.91 18.06 24.08
CA VAL A 98 -27.79 18.55 24.90
C VAL A 98 -28.30 19.31 26.12
N GLU A 99 -29.30 20.17 25.95
CA GLU A 99 -29.89 20.92 27.08
C GLU A 99 -30.54 20.00 28.12
N ARG A 100 -31.10 18.85 27.72
CA ARG A 100 -31.63 17.84 28.65
C ARG A 100 -30.56 17.13 29.43
N LEU A 101 -29.48 16.73 28.77
CA LEU A 101 -28.37 16.08 29.46
C LEU A 101 -27.68 17.05 30.44
N LYS A 102 -27.63 18.35 30.13
CA LYS A 102 -27.16 19.39 31.07
C LYS A 102 -28.11 19.62 32.25
N ALA A 103 -29.42 19.50 32.04
CA ALA A 103 -30.44 19.69 33.07
C ALA A 103 -30.48 18.57 34.15
N ASN A 104 -29.53 17.64 34.13
CA ASN A 104 -29.27 16.65 35.17
C ASN A 104 -30.34 15.54 35.32
N ASP A 105 -30.95 15.13 34.20
CA ASP A 105 -31.87 13.97 34.13
C ASP A 105 -31.16 12.59 34.13
N TYR A 106 -29.89 12.53 34.55
CA TYR A 106 -29.11 11.29 34.72
C TYR A 106 -29.79 10.26 35.65
N LYS A 107 -30.80 10.68 36.41
CA LYS A 107 -31.55 9.82 37.35
C LYS A 107 -32.52 8.85 36.69
N ASN A 108 -32.89 9.05 35.42
CA ASN A 108 -33.95 8.25 34.79
C ASN A 108 -33.45 7.01 34.03
N GLY A 109 -32.14 6.72 34.00
CA GLY A 109 -31.60 5.54 33.31
C GLY A 109 -31.79 5.51 31.78
N LYS A 110 -32.46 6.51 31.19
CA LYS A 110 -32.74 6.63 29.74
C LYS A 110 -31.63 7.35 28.96
N ALA A 111 -30.63 7.92 29.62
CA ALA A 111 -29.54 8.66 28.97
C ALA A 111 -28.78 7.84 27.90
N PRO A 112 -28.43 6.55 28.14
CA PRO A 112 -27.82 5.70 27.10
C PRO A 112 -28.70 5.52 25.87
N LEU A 113 -30.02 5.38 26.04
CA LEU A 113 -30.98 5.24 24.93
C LEU A 113 -31.00 6.49 24.04
N LEU A 114 -30.99 7.68 24.64
CA LEU A 114 -30.93 8.94 23.91
C LEU A 114 -29.60 9.12 23.17
N LEU A 115 -28.47 8.77 23.80
CA LEU A 115 -27.14 8.78 23.16
C LEU A 115 -27.10 7.83 21.96
N ASN A 116 -27.64 6.62 22.10
CA ASN A 116 -27.73 5.65 21.01
C ASN A 116 -28.60 6.18 19.87
N ARG A 117 -29.69 6.90 20.18
CA ARG A 117 -30.55 7.53 19.17
C ARG A 117 -29.83 8.64 18.42
N VAL A 118 -29.10 9.50 19.12
CA VAL A 118 -28.27 10.54 18.49
C VAL A 118 -27.19 9.92 17.60
N ASN A 119 -26.55 8.84 18.05
CA ASN A 119 -25.58 8.11 17.25
C ASN A 119 -26.20 7.53 15.97
N GLU A 120 -27.44 7.04 16.03
CA GLU A 120 -28.17 6.58 14.83
C GLU A 120 -28.43 7.72 13.84
N ILE A 121 -28.87 8.89 14.33
CA ILE A 121 -29.09 10.08 13.50
C ILE A 121 -27.80 10.49 12.79
N ILE A 122 -26.68 10.59 13.53
CA ILE A 122 -25.40 10.99 12.94
C ILE A 122 -24.89 9.95 11.94
N ARG A 123 -25.01 8.64 12.25
CA ARG A 123 -24.64 7.58 11.31
C ARG A 123 -25.46 7.64 10.02
N LYS A 124 -26.78 7.84 10.13
CA LYS A 124 -27.64 8.02 8.96
C LYS A 124 -27.28 9.27 8.17
N ALA A 125 -26.99 10.39 8.85
CA ALA A 125 -26.54 11.61 8.22
C ALA A 125 -25.25 11.40 7.40
N TRP A 126 -24.25 10.71 7.96
CA TRP A 126 -23.02 10.37 7.22
C TRP A 126 -23.27 9.43 6.04
N ALA A 127 -24.29 8.57 6.12
CA ALA A 127 -24.63 7.61 5.07
C ALA A 127 -25.43 8.21 3.89
N VAL A 128 -25.88 9.47 3.99
CA VAL A 128 -26.63 10.13 2.91
C VAL A 128 -25.73 10.28 1.68
N PRO A 129 -26.12 9.73 0.50
CA PRO A 129 -25.33 9.85 -0.72
C PRO A 129 -25.13 11.32 -1.09
N THR A 130 -23.90 11.69 -1.50
CA THR A 130 -23.46 13.04 -1.93
C THR A 130 -23.54 14.17 -0.89
N HIS A 131 -24.56 14.21 -0.03
CA HIS A 131 -24.76 15.25 0.98
C HIS A 131 -24.34 14.85 2.39
N GLY A 132 -23.91 13.60 2.60
CA GLY A 132 -23.59 13.09 3.93
C GLY A 132 -22.45 13.81 4.62
N HIS A 133 -21.47 14.34 3.87
CA HIS A 133 -20.43 15.19 4.44
C HIS A 133 -21.01 16.47 5.03
N GLU A 134 -21.82 17.21 4.26
CA GLU A 134 -22.44 18.46 4.71
C GLU A 134 -23.33 18.26 5.95
N LEU A 135 -24.19 17.24 5.92
CA LEU A 135 -25.05 16.86 7.04
C LEU A 135 -24.24 16.44 8.27
N GLY A 136 -23.33 15.48 8.11
CA GLY A 136 -22.53 14.94 9.20
C GLY A 136 -21.65 16.00 9.88
N TYR A 137 -20.93 16.83 9.11
CA TYR A 137 -20.13 17.93 9.65
C TYR A 137 -20.99 18.94 10.40
N SER A 138 -22.14 19.33 9.85
CA SER A 138 -23.04 20.29 10.48
C SER A 138 -23.56 19.77 11.83
N LEU A 139 -24.02 18.53 11.89
CA LEU A 139 -24.50 17.91 13.12
C LEU A 139 -23.40 17.73 14.17
N CYS A 140 -22.21 17.28 13.76
CA CYS A 140 -21.06 17.17 14.65
C CYS A 140 -20.61 18.54 15.21
N ASN A 141 -20.68 19.59 14.38
CA ASN A 141 -20.38 20.96 14.80
C ASN A 141 -21.45 21.53 15.74
N THR A 142 -22.73 21.24 15.50
CA THR A 142 -23.82 21.59 16.42
C THR A 142 -23.59 20.93 17.78
N LEU A 143 -23.25 19.65 17.81
CA LEU A 143 -22.99 18.94 19.07
C LEU A 143 -21.81 19.57 19.84
N ARG A 144 -20.75 20.00 19.16
CA ARG A 144 -19.62 20.70 19.78
C ARG A 144 -20.02 22.09 20.29
N THR A 145 -20.61 22.93 19.45
CA THR A 145 -20.93 24.33 19.81
C THR A 145 -21.97 24.45 20.93
N ARG A 146 -22.85 23.46 21.08
CA ARG A 146 -23.81 23.39 22.19
C ARG A 146 -23.22 22.80 23.47
N GLY A 147 -21.96 22.36 23.49
CA GLY A 147 -21.31 21.74 24.66
C GLY A 147 -21.65 20.26 24.86
N GLY A 148 -22.24 19.61 23.87
CA GLY A 148 -22.51 18.17 23.90
C GLY A 148 -21.23 17.34 23.90
N LEU A 149 -20.18 17.80 23.21
CA LEU A 149 -18.88 17.11 23.16
C LEU A 149 -18.19 17.05 24.52
N ASP A 150 -18.24 18.13 25.30
CA ASP A 150 -17.72 18.18 26.67
C ASP A 150 -18.45 17.21 27.60
N LEU A 151 -19.77 17.10 27.40
CA LEU A 151 -20.59 16.14 28.13
C LEU A 151 -20.21 14.70 27.80
N LEU A 152 -19.99 14.36 26.52
CA LEU A 152 -19.51 13.04 26.13
C LEU A 152 -18.17 12.70 26.79
N MET A 153 -17.21 13.63 26.75
CA MET A 153 -15.91 13.45 27.40
C MET A 153 -16.03 13.29 28.93
N SER A 154 -16.98 13.98 29.56
CA SER A 154 -17.27 13.82 31.00
C SER A 154 -17.87 12.45 31.31
N ASN A 155 -18.74 11.92 30.44
CA ASN A 155 -19.34 10.60 30.59
C ASN A 155 -18.33 9.46 30.35
N CYS A 156 -17.22 9.72 29.66
CA CYS A 156 -16.14 8.73 29.47
C CYS A 156 -15.50 8.25 30.77
N VAL A 157 -15.65 9.01 31.88
CA VAL A 157 -15.17 8.63 33.22
C VAL A 157 -16.31 8.26 34.18
N ALA A 158 -17.56 8.15 33.68
CA ALA A 158 -18.69 7.76 34.50
C ALA A 158 -18.55 6.32 35.02
N SER A 159 -19.08 6.06 36.21
CA SER A 159 -19.12 4.72 36.81
C SER A 159 -20.10 3.77 36.12
N ASP A 160 -21.10 4.32 35.42
CA ASP A 160 -22.04 3.55 34.60
C ASP A 160 -21.39 3.14 33.27
N LYS A 161 -21.17 1.84 33.09
CA LYS A 161 -20.54 1.24 31.91
C LYS A 161 -21.37 1.42 30.64
N GLU A 162 -22.71 1.42 30.75
CA GLU A 162 -23.58 1.56 29.58
C GLU A 162 -23.55 3.02 29.08
N LEU A 163 -23.64 3.98 30.01
CA LEU A 163 -23.48 5.40 29.70
C LEU A 163 -22.09 5.71 29.11
N GLN A 164 -21.03 5.15 29.70
CA GLN A 164 -19.66 5.29 29.23
C GLN A 164 -19.53 4.77 27.79
N PHE A 165 -20.05 3.58 27.50
CA PHE A 165 -19.97 2.97 26.18
C PHE A 165 -20.81 3.71 25.13
N SER A 166 -22.07 4.05 25.44
CA SER A 166 -22.93 4.83 24.52
C SER A 166 -22.33 6.21 24.21
N SER A 167 -21.67 6.84 25.19
CA SER A 167 -20.96 8.11 24.98
C SER A 167 -19.73 7.95 24.09
N ALA A 168 -18.92 6.91 24.31
CA ALA A 168 -17.77 6.59 23.47
C ALA A 168 -18.18 6.27 22.02
N ARG A 169 -19.27 5.50 21.85
CA ARG A 169 -19.81 5.14 20.53
C ARG A 169 -20.28 6.36 19.74
N LEU A 170 -20.97 7.30 20.40
CA LEU A 170 -21.36 8.56 19.75
C LEU A 170 -20.14 9.44 19.46
N LEU A 171 -19.17 9.48 20.39
CA LEU A 171 -17.96 10.28 20.23
C LEU A 171 -17.18 9.85 18.99
N GLU A 172 -17.00 8.54 18.77
CA GLU A 172 -16.32 7.96 17.62
C GLU A 172 -16.85 8.49 16.28
N GLN A 173 -18.17 8.62 16.14
CA GLN A 173 -18.84 9.15 14.93
C GLN A 173 -18.73 10.69 14.79
N CYS A 174 -18.30 11.38 15.84
CA CYS A 174 -18.23 12.84 15.92
C CYS A 174 -16.81 13.40 15.76
N LEU A 175 -15.78 12.56 15.58
CA LEU A 175 -14.37 12.99 15.52
C LEU A 175 -13.97 13.59 14.16
N THR A 176 -14.67 14.66 13.76
CA THR A 176 -14.28 15.55 12.65
C THR A 176 -12.99 16.32 12.97
N THR A 177 -12.41 17.03 12.00
CA THR A 177 -11.14 17.74 12.19
C THR A 177 -11.18 18.75 13.34
N GLU A 178 -12.24 19.54 13.41
CA GLU A 178 -12.47 20.56 14.43
C GLU A 178 -12.79 19.91 15.78
N ASN A 179 -13.57 18.84 15.79
CA ASN A 179 -13.93 18.12 17.01
C ASN A 179 -12.74 17.35 17.60
N ARG A 180 -11.81 16.85 16.77
CA ARG A 180 -10.54 16.27 17.23
C ARG A 180 -9.70 17.31 17.97
N ALA A 181 -9.57 18.51 17.43
CA ALA A 181 -8.85 19.60 18.09
C ALA A 181 -9.49 19.92 19.46
N HIS A 182 -10.83 20.03 19.51
CA HIS A 182 -11.55 20.28 20.76
C HIS A 182 -11.32 19.17 21.80
N VAL A 183 -11.35 17.90 21.41
CA VAL A 183 -11.06 16.76 22.29
C VAL A 183 -9.63 16.81 22.82
N VAL A 184 -8.66 17.14 21.96
CA VAL A 184 -7.25 17.23 22.33
C VAL A 184 -7.04 18.31 23.40
N GLU A 185 -7.70 19.46 23.26
CA GLU A 185 -7.58 20.58 24.20
C GLU A 185 -8.30 20.33 25.55
N HIS A 186 -9.46 19.67 25.55
CA HIS A 186 -10.36 19.66 26.71
C HIS A 186 -10.50 18.31 27.41
N GLY A 187 -10.08 17.19 26.80
CA GLY A 187 -10.38 15.87 27.35
C GLY A 187 -9.64 14.66 26.76
N LEU A 188 -8.46 14.85 26.16
CA LEU A 188 -7.71 13.78 25.47
C LEU A 188 -7.54 12.53 26.33
N GLU A 189 -7.07 12.71 27.57
CA GLU A 189 -6.79 11.60 28.49
C GLU A 189 -8.04 10.77 28.79
N LYS A 190 -9.18 11.43 29.04
CA LYS A 190 -10.46 10.76 29.32
C LYS A 190 -10.90 9.89 28.13
N VAL A 191 -10.75 10.44 26.92
CA VAL A 191 -11.15 9.77 25.66
C VAL A 191 -10.24 8.59 25.32
N VAL A 192 -8.92 8.75 25.46
CA VAL A 192 -7.97 7.65 25.22
C VAL A 192 -8.15 6.54 26.24
N ASN A 193 -8.35 6.89 27.52
CA ASN A 193 -8.57 5.89 28.57
C ASN A 193 -9.84 5.06 28.32
N VAL A 194 -10.97 5.68 27.95
CA VAL A 194 -12.18 4.91 27.61
C VAL A 194 -11.98 4.05 26.38
N ALA A 195 -11.28 4.54 25.34
CA ALA A 195 -10.99 3.76 24.15
C ALA A 195 -10.15 2.51 24.49
N CYS A 196 -9.12 2.66 25.32
CA CYS A 196 -8.30 1.55 25.83
C CYS A 196 -9.08 0.57 26.73
N VAL A 197 -10.09 1.04 27.46
CA VAL A 197 -10.98 0.15 28.24
C VAL A 197 -11.89 -0.64 27.32
N CYS A 198 -12.42 -0.01 26.27
CA CYS A 198 -13.27 -0.67 25.27
C CYS A 198 -12.52 -1.81 24.55
N THR A 199 -11.24 -1.64 24.20
CA THR A 199 -10.45 -2.72 23.57
C THR A 199 -10.18 -3.90 24.50
N LYS A 200 -9.96 -3.64 25.80
CA LYS A 200 -9.75 -4.69 26.81
C LYS A 200 -10.97 -5.58 27.07
N ASN A 201 -12.18 -5.14 26.68
CA ASN A 201 -13.40 -5.91 26.88
C ASN A 201 -13.54 -7.01 25.80
N ALA A 202 -12.80 -8.10 25.98
CA ALA A 202 -12.59 -9.17 24.99
C ALA A 202 -13.89 -9.83 24.46
N ASN A 203 -15.02 -9.73 25.18
CA ASN A 203 -16.27 -10.39 24.84
C ASN A 203 -17.21 -9.55 23.97
N SER A 204 -16.89 -8.28 23.68
CA SER A 204 -17.75 -7.41 22.84
C SER A 204 -17.00 -6.89 21.62
N VAL A 205 -17.43 -7.36 20.44
CA VAL A 205 -16.95 -6.87 19.14
C VAL A 205 -17.25 -5.38 18.99
N ASP A 206 -18.42 -4.92 19.42
CA ASP A 206 -18.81 -3.50 19.33
C ASP A 206 -17.90 -2.59 20.17
N HIS A 207 -17.47 -3.04 21.35
CA HIS A 207 -16.50 -2.29 22.16
C HIS A 207 -15.15 -2.19 21.46
N SER A 208 -14.71 -3.29 20.85
CA SER A 208 -13.46 -3.35 20.11
C SER A 208 -13.46 -2.36 18.96
N ARG A 209 -14.53 -2.35 18.15
CA ARG A 209 -14.71 -1.44 17.01
C ARG A 209 -14.71 0.03 17.44
N VAL A 210 -15.47 0.38 18.48
CA VAL A 210 -15.53 1.77 18.99
C VAL A 210 -14.17 2.21 19.54
N GLY A 211 -13.52 1.37 20.35
CA GLY A 211 -12.22 1.69 20.94
C GLY A 211 -11.15 1.91 19.88
N THR A 212 -11.03 1.01 18.90
CA THR A 212 -10.06 1.16 17.81
C THR A 212 -10.41 2.32 16.88
N GLY A 213 -11.70 2.56 16.62
CA GLY A 213 -12.17 3.68 15.80
C GLY A 213 -11.82 5.05 16.41
N ILE A 214 -12.01 5.22 17.73
CA ILE A 214 -11.59 6.46 18.41
C ILE A 214 -10.08 6.68 18.26
N LEU A 215 -9.27 5.64 18.51
CA LEU A 215 -7.82 5.72 18.41
C LEU A 215 -7.36 6.03 16.98
N GLU A 216 -7.98 5.42 15.97
CA GLU A 216 -7.73 5.72 14.55
C GLU A 216 -7.87 7.20 14.25
N HIS A 217 -8.96 7.82 14.72
CA HIS A 217 -9.22 9.23 14.51
C HIS A 217 -8.22 10.11 15.26
N LEU A 218 -7.89 9.78 16.52
CA LEU A 218 -6.95 10.58 17.32
C LEU A 218 -5.52 10.57 16.75
N PHE A 219 -5.08 9.47 16.15
CA PHE A 219 -3.81 9.41 15.44
C PHE A 219 -3.77 10.27 14.15
N LYS A 220 -4.90 10.84 13.71
CA LYS A 220 -5.00 11.72 12.53
C LYS A 220 -5.01 13.23 12.89
N HIS A 221 -4.49 13.61 14.07
CA HIS A 221 -4.46 15.01 14.51
C HIS A 221 -3.10 15.67 14.28
N SER A 222 -2.13 15.44 15.16
CA SER A 222 -0.79 16.03 15.12
C SER A 222 0.26 15.10 15.73
N GLU A 223 1.53 15.42 15.52
CA GLU A 223 2.66 14.66 16.09
C GLU A 223 2.58 14.62 17.62
N GLY A 224 2.32 15.76 18.27
CA GLY A 224 2.19 15.85 19.73
C GLY A 224 1.04 15.00 20.27
N THR A 225 -0.13 15.03 19.60
CA THR A 225 -1.26 14.17 19.97
C THR A 225 -0.92 12.70 19.81
N CYS A 226 -0.21 12.31 18.75
CA CYS A 226 0.24 10.93 18.57
C CYS A 226 1.14 10.48 19.72
N SER A 227 2.08 11.33 20.16
CA SER A 227 2.95 11.05 21.30
C SER A 227 2.16 10.86 22.60
N ASP A 228 1.16 11.71 22.85
CA ASP A 228 0.29 11.60 24.03
C ASP A 228 -0.56 10.33 24.00
N VAL A 229 -1.17 9.99 22.87
CA VAL A 229 -1.96 8.77 22.71
C VAL A 229 -1.09 7.52 22.89
N ILE A 230 0.16 7.53 22.40
CA ILE A 230 1.13 6.45 22.63
C ILE A 230 1.46 6.34 24.14
N ARG A 231 1.71 7.46 24.81
CA ARG A 231 2.04 7.49 26.25
C ARG A 231 0.90 6.95 27.11
N LEU A 232 -0.35 7.22 26.72
CA LEU A 232 -1.56 6.73 27.37
C LEU A 232 -1.92 5.27 27.01
N GLY A 233 -1.06 4.57 26.24
CA GLY A 233 -1.22 3.15 25.90
C GLY A 233 -2.13 2.88 24.70
N GLY A 234 -2.52 3.90 23.93
CA GLY A 234 -3.38 3.75 22.76
C GLY A 234 -2.76 2.88 21.66
N LEU A 235 -1.46 3.01 21.40
CA LEU A 235 -0.77 2.15 20.42
C LEU A 235 -0.75 0.68 20.87
N ASP A 236 -0.50 0.45 22.17
CA ASP A 236 -0.49 -0.91 22.73
C ASP A 236 -1.88 -1.55 22.66
N ALA A 237 -2.95 -0.75 22.84
CA ALA A 237 -4.34 -1.19 22.63
C ALA A 237 -4.62 -1.58 21.18
N VAL A 238 -4.23 -0.74 20.19
CA VAL A 238 -4.39 -1.08 18.76
C VAL A 238 -3.64 -2.36 18.39
N LEU A 239 -2.40 -2.52 18.86
CA LEU A 239 -1.60 -3.72 18.58
C LEU A 239 -2.17 -4.99 19.23
N PHE A 240 -2.83 -4.86 20.38
CA PHE A 240 -3.55 -5.98 20.99
C PHE A 240 -4.71 -6.45 20.10
N GLU A 241 -5.46 -5.50 19.53
CA GLU A 241 -6.62 -5.75 18.69
C GLU A 241 -6.29 -6.32 17.30
N CYS A 242 -5.07 -6.11 16.79
CA CYS A 242 -4.60 -6.75 15.55
C CYS A 242 -4.63 -8.29 15.55
N ARG A 243 -4.87 -8.92 16.71
CA ARG A 243 -4.99 -10.38 16.88
C ARG A 243 -6.40 -10.92 16.63
N LYS A 244 -7.41 -10.05 16.57
CA LYS A 244 -8.80 -10.45 16.37
C LYS A 244 -9.08 -10.74 14.90
N ASN A 245 -10.20 -11.43 14.63
CA ASN A 245 -10.64 -11.76 13.27
C ASN A 245 -11.76 -10.84 12.76
N ASP A 246 -12.21 -9.88 13.59
CA ASP A 246 -13.27 -8.95 13.20
C ASP A 246 -12.75 -7.95 12.16
N ILE A 247 -13.30 -8.00 10.96
CA ILE A 247 -12.84 -7.22 9.80
C ILE A 247 -12.90 -5.71 10.10
N GLU A 248 -13.96 -5.24 10.74
CA GLU A 248 -14.14 -3.80 11.01
C GLU A 248 -13.13 -3.31 12.06
N THR A 249 -12.92 -4.08 13.13
CA THR A 249 -11.86 -3.81 14.11
C THR A 249 -10.48 -3.77 13.44
N LEU A 250 -10.17 -4.74 12.58
CA LEU A 250 -8.89 -4.80 11.87
C LEU A 250 -8.71 -3.65 10.86
N ARG A 251 -9.79 -3.19 10.21
CA ARG A 251 -9.77 -1.97 9.37
C ARG A 251 -9.38 -0.75 10.19
N HIS A 252 -10.01 -0.56 11.36
CA HIS A 252 -9.63 0.52 12.26
C HIS A 252 -8.19 0.40 12.75
N CYS A 253 -7.71 -0.81 13.06
CA CYS A 253 -6.31 -1.02 13.44
C CYS A 253 -5.34 -0.64 12.32
N ALA A 254 -5.59 -1.11 11.09
CA ALA A 254 -4.74 -0.78 9.94
C ALA A 254 -4.77 0.73 9.65
N GLY A 255 -5.95 1.36 9.69
CA GLY A 255 -6.12 2.80 9.55
C GLY A 255 -5.41 3.59 10.65
N ALA A 256 -5.50 3.16 11.90
CA ALA A 256 -4.83 3.78 13.04
C ALA A 256 -3.29 3.74 12.89
N LEU A 257 -2.73 2.60 12.48
CA LEU A 257 -1.30 2.45 12.26
C LEU A 257 -0.81 3.28 11.06
N ALA A 258 -1.62 3.38 10.00
CA ALA A 258 -1.32 4.24 8.85
C ALA A 258 -1.41 5.73 9.18
N ASN A 259 -2.41 6.14 9.97
CA ASN A 259 -2.52 7.51 10.45
C ASN A 259 -1.33 7.84 11.36
N LEU A 260 -0.97 6.95 12.29
CA LEU A 260 0.18 7.16 13.16
C LEU A 260 1.50 7.26 12.37
N SER A 261 1.70 6.44 11.33
CA SER A 261 2.91 6.55 10.51
C SER A 261 2.98 7.87 9.73
N LEU A 262 1.85 8.38 9.25
CA LEU A 262 1.76 9.63 8.47
C LEU A 262 1.78 10.90 9.33
N TYR A 263 1.14 10.89 10.50
CA TYR A 263 0.93 12.06 11.36
C TYR A 263 1.82 12.07 12.61
N GLY A 264 2.51 10.97 12.91
CA GLY A 264 3.30 10.84 14.12
C GLY A 264 4.69 11.49 14.08
N GLY A 265 5.27 11.71 12.90
CA GLY A 265 6.64 12.23 12.80
C GLY A 265 7.71 11.21 13.24
N ALA A 266 8.98 11.60 13.20
CA ALA A 266 10.12 10.68 13.35
C ALA A 266 10.17 9.97 14.72
N GLU A 267 9.92 10.70 15.82
CA GLU A 267 9.97 10.14 17.18
C GLU A 267 8.89 9.06 17.41
N ASN A 268 7.67 9.32 16.95
CA ASN A 268 6.59 8.34 17.10
C ASN A 268 6.77 7.14 16.15
N GLN A 269 7.35 7.35 14.97
CA GLN A 269 7.76 6.24 14.10
C GLN A 269 8.83 5.35 14.78
N GLU A 270 9.80 5.93 15.47
CA GLU A 270 10.75 5.16 16.29
C GLU A 270 10.03 4.38 17.40
N ALA A 271 9.04 5.00 18.06
CA ALA A 271 8.21 4.33 19.07
C ALA A 271 7.38 3.16 18.49
N MET A 272 6.95 3.25 17.23
CA MET A 272 6.31 2.14 16.50
C MET A 272 7.30 0.98 16.28
N ILE A 273 8.55 1.27 15.92
CA ILE A 273 9.58 0.24 15.75
C ILE A 273 9.92 -0.44 17.08
N LYS A 274 10.06 0.33 18.17
CA LYS A 274 10.31 -0.20 19.52
C LYS A 274 9.23 -1.20 19.94
N ARG A 275 7.96 -0.97 19.56
CA ARG A 275 6.82 -1.87 19.79
C ARG A 275 6.61 -2.94 18.72
N LYS A 276 7.54 -3.08 17.77
CA LYS A 276 7.50 -4.07 16.68
C LYS A 276 6.25 -3.96 15.80
N VAL A 277 5.74 -2.76 15.57
CA VAL A 277 4.60 -2.52 14.67
C VAL A 277 4.77 -3.19 13.30
N PRO A 278 5.94 -3.15 12.63
CA PRO A 278 6.13 -3.83 11.34
C PRO A 278 5.78 -5.33 11.36
N MET A 279 5.99 -6.03 12.47
CA MET A 279 5.62 -7.45 12.62
C MET A 279 4.10 -7.65 12.68
N TRP A 280 3.37 -6.72 13.30
CA TRP A 280 1.91 -6.75 13.38
C TRP A 280 1.24 -6.29 12.09
N LEU A 281 1.92 -5.51 11.27
CA LEU A 281 1.46 -5.15 9.92
C LEU A 281 1.51 -6.34 8.95
N PHE A 282 2.34 -7.36 9.19
CA PHE A 282 2.46 -8.51 8.30
C PHE A 282 1.16 -9.32 8.17
N PRO A 283 0.50 -9.77 9.28
CA PRO A 283 -0.82 -10.41 9.20
C PRO A 283 -1.89 -9.53 8.54
N LEU A 284 -1.84 -8.20 8.74
CA LEU A 284 -2.80 -7.27 8.15
C LEU A 284 -2.59 -7.14 6.63
N ALA A 285 -1.33 -7.03 6.19
CA ALA A 285 -0.98 -6.98 4.77
C ALA A 285 -1.27 -8.29 4.02
N PHE A 286 -1.33 -9.42 4.73
CA PHE A 286 -1.71 -10.73 4.18
C PHE A 286 -3.21 -11.05 4.31
N HIS A 287 -3.99 -10.20 4.99
CA HIS A 287 -5.43 -10.42 5.21
C HIS A 287 -6.21 -10.43 3.88
N ASN A 288 -7.39 -11.05 3.80
CA ASN A 288 -8.15 -11.13 2.54
C ASN A 288 -8.82 -9.81 2.11
N ASP A 289 -9.14 -8.94 3.07
CA ASP A 289 -9.79 -7.64 2.84
C ASP A 289 -8.82 -6.61 2.27
N ASP A 290 -9.10 -6.08 1.08
CA ASP A 290 -8.18 -5.19 0.37
C ASP A 290 -7.97 -3.85 1.09
N ASN A 291 -8.94 -3.38 1.89
CA ASN A 291 -8.79 -2.14 2.65
C ASN A 291 -7.79 -2.32 3.80
N ILE A 292 -7.86 -3.46 4.52
CA ILE A 292 -6.86 -3.82 5.55
C ILE A 292 -5.47 -3.95 4.91
N LYS A 293 -5.35 -4.68 3.79
CA LYS A 293 -4.07 -4.83 3.07
C LYS A 293 -3.50 -3.46 2.69
N TYR A 294 -4.33 -2.62 2.09
CA TYR A 294 -3.93 -1.30 1.60
C TYR A 294 -3.37 -0.43 2.73
N TYR A 295 -4.11 -0.27 3.84
CA TYR A 295 -3.63 0.56 4.95
C TYR A 295 -2.42 -0.04 5.66
N ALA A 296 -2.29 -1.37 5.72
CA ALA A 296 -1.09 -2.01 6.25
C ALA A 296 0.14 -1.76 5.36
N CYS A 297 -0.02 -1.91 4.03
CA CYS A 297 0.99 -1.57 3.04
C CYS A 297 1.34 -0.07 3.08
N LEU A 298 0.36 0.80 3.29
CA LEU A 298 0.59 2.24 3.42
C LEU A 298 1.42 2.55 4.67
N ALA A 299 1.07 1.96 5.81
CA ALA A 299 1.81 2.13 7.04
C ALA A 299 3.29 1.73 6.87
N ILE A 300 3.57 0.57 6.28
CA ILE A 300 4.95 0.10 6.07
C ILE A 300 5.73 0.94 5.04
N ALA A 301 5.08 1.38 3.97
CA ALA A 301 5.68 2.24 2.95
C ALA A 301 6.08 3.62 3.50
N VAL A 302 5.28 4.17 4.40
CA VAL A 302 5.59 5.44 5.08
C VAL A 302 6.74 5.24 6.08
N LEU A 303 6.72 4.15 6.86
CA LEU A 303 7.78 3.86 7.82
C LEU A 303 9.15 3.65 7.13
N VAL A 304 9.19 2.91 6.02
CA VAL A 304 10.45 2.67 5.32
C VAL A 304 11.02 3.92 4.63
N ALA A 305 10.21 4.95 4.41
CA ALA A 305 10.68 6.22 3.86
C ALA A 305 11.55 7.01 4.87
N ASN A 306 11.46 6.69 6.17
CA ASN A 306 12.34 7.23 7.19
C ASN A 306 13.66 6.42 7.28
N LYS A 307 14.77 7.09 6.95
CA LYS A 307 16.11 6.50 6.87
C LYS A 307 16.60 5.92 8.20
N GLU A 308 16.20 6.50 9.33
CA GLU A 308 16.70 6.09 10.65
C GLU A 308 16.17 4.71 11.06
N ILE A 309 14.95 4.38 10.61
CA ILE A 309 14.26 3.14 10.94
C ILE A 309 14.20 2.14 9.78
N GLU A 310 14.69 2.53 8.60
CA GLU A 310 14.69 1.76 7.36
C GLU A 310 15.18 0.32 7.56
N ALA A 311 16.32 0.13 8.23
CA ALA A 311 16.90 -1.19 8.48
C ALA A 311 16.01 -2.09 9.35
N ALA A 312 15.31 -1.52 10.33
CA ALA A 312 14.43 -2.27 11.22
C ALA A 312 13.15 -2.71 10.49
N VAL A 313 12.64 -1.87 9.58
CA VAL A 313 11.49 -2.19 8.72
C VAL A 313 11.83 -3.32 7.75
N LEU A 314 12.99 -3.28 7.11
CA LEU A 314 13.43 -4.34 6.19
C LEU A 314 13.54 -5.70 6.87
N LYS A 315 13.97 -5.73 8.14
CA LYS A 315 14.07 -6.97 8.91
C LYS A 315 12.73 -7.66 9.16
N SER A 316 11.60 -6.96 9.05
CA SER A 316 10.28 -7.56 9.31
C SER A 316 9.72 -8.37 8.14
N GLY A 317 10.25 -8.22 6.91
CA GLY A 317 9.76 -8.89 5.71
C GLY A 317 8.37 -8.41 5.22
N THR A 318 7.77 -7.43 5.89
CA THR A 318 6.43 -6.91 5.53
C THR A 318 6.44 -6.09 4.25
N LEU A 319 7.60 -5.52 3.89
CA LEU A 319 7.76 -4.68 2.70
C LEU A 319 7.54 -5.48 1.40
N ASP A 320 7.90 -6.76 1.41
CA ASP A 320 7.79 -7.67 0.25
C ASP A 320 6.33 -7.89 -0.18
N LEU A 321 5.35 -7.56 0.69
CA LEU A 321 3.92 -7.68 0.41
C LEU A 321 3.35 -6.47 -0.37
N VAL A 322 4.09 -5.37 -0.46
CA VAL A 322 3.63 -4.14 -1.11
C VAL A 322 3.56 -4.29 -2.63
N GLU A 323 4.58 -4.87 -3.25
CA GLU A 323 4.61 -5.06 -4.71
C GLU A 323 3.51 -6.01 -5.23
N PRO A 324 3.28 -7.19 -4.62
CA PRO A 324 2.14 -8.05 -4.98
C PRO A 324 0.80 -7.33 -4.88
N PHE A 325 0.60 -6.47 -3.88
CA PHE A 325 -0.63 -5.68 -3.77
C PHE A 325 -0.79 -4.70 -4.94
N VAL A 326 0.24 -3.89 -5.21
CA VAL A 326 0.20 -2.84 -6.23
C VAL A 326 0.09 -3.40 -7.66
N THR A 327 0.59 -4.61 -7.90
CA THR A 327 0.52 -5.29 -9.20
C THR A 327 -0.79 -6.03 -9.44
N SER A 328 -1.44 -6.52 -8.38
CA SER A 328 -2.72 -7.23 -8.47
C SER A 328 -3.95 -6.32 -8.54
N HIS A 329 -3.83 -5.04 -8.15
CA HIS A 329 -4.95 -4.11 -8.08
C HIS A 329 -4.87 -3.01 -9.14
N ASN A 330 -6.03 -2.58 -9.63
CA ASN A 330 -6.15 -1.39 -10.47
C ASN A 330 -6.56 -0.18 -9.62
N PRO A 331 -5.85 0.98 -9.71
CA PRO A 331 -6.18 2.17 -8.93
C PRO A 331 -7.64 2.65 -9.08
N TYR A 332 -8.23 2.58 -10.28
CA TYR A 332 -9.59 3.07 -10.50
C TYR A 332 -10.66 2.13 -9.95
N GLU A 333 -10.42 0.82 -10.03
CA GLU A 333 -11.35 -0.17 -9.47
C GLU A 333 -11.29 -0.13 -7.94
N PHE A 334 -10.08 0.02 -7.39
CA PHE A 334 -9.87 0.17 -5.95
C PHE A 334 -10.52 1.47 -5.41
N ALA A 335 -10.45 2.59 -6.14
CA ALA A 335 -11.17 3.81 -5.76
C ALA A 335 -12.70 3.61 -5.61
N LYS A 336 -13.27 2.67 -6.38
CA LYS A 336 -14.71 2.37 -6.39
C LYS A 336 -15.10 1.26 -5.43
N SER A 337 -14.15 0.46 -4.93
CA SER A 337 -14.44 -0.68 -4.06
C SER A 337 -14.83 -0.26 -2.64
N ASN A 338 -14.46 0.97 -2.23
CA ASN A 338 -14.75 1.48 -0.89
C ASN A 338 -15.28 2.92 -0.93
N LEU A 339 -16.39 3.17 -0.24
CA LEU A 339 -16.99 4.49 -0.05
C LEU A 339 -16.01 5.49 0.58
N ALA A 340 -15.10 5.02 1.45
CA ALA A 340 -14.07 5.84 2.06
C ALA A 340 -13.08 6.43 1.05
N HIS A 341 -12.89 5.77 -0.10
CA HIS A 341 -12.01 6.25 -1.18
C HIS A 341 -12.76 6.99 -2.28
N ALA A 342 -14.08 6.85 -2.37
CA ALA A 342 -14.88 7.48 -3.43
C ALA A 342 -14.79 9.02 -3.48
N HIS A 343 -14.59 9.67 -2.32
CA HIS A 343 -14.45 11.13 -2.22
C HIS A 343 -12.98 11.60 -2.25
N GLY A 344 -12.04 10.66 -2.15
CA GLY A 344 -10.60 10.89 -2.08
C GLY A 344 -10.15 11.51 -0.75
N GLN A 345 -8.84 11.60 -0.57
CA GLN A 345 -8.23 12.15 0.63
C GLN A 345 -8.21 13.69 0.65
N SER A 346 -7.97 14.26 1.85
CA SER A 346 -7.85 15.69 2.05
C SER A 346 -6.48 16.22 1.61
N LYS A 347 -6.38 17.53 1.33
CA LYS A 347 -5.11 18.19 0.97
C LYS A 347 -3.99 17.87 1.97
N ASN A 348 -4.26 18.05 3.26
CA ASN A 348 -3.31 17.82 4.34
C ASN A 348 -2.85 16.35 4.40
N TRP A 349 -3.73 15.39 4.10
CA TRP A 349 -3.37 13.99 4.07
C TRP A 349 -2.44 13.68 2.88
N LEU A 350 -2.77 14.19 1.69
CA LEU A 350 -1.98 13.96 0.47
C LEU A 350 -0.58 14.57 0.56
N GLU A 351 -0.48 15.77 1.15
CA GLU A 351 0.79 16.46 1.37
C GLU A 351 1.79 15.61 2.18
N ARG A 352 1.29 14.85 3.18
CA ARG A 352 2.13 13.94 4.00
C ARG A 352 2.64 12.72 3.23
N LEU A 353 1.97 12.34 2.14
CA LEU A 353 2.40 11.23 1.29
C LEU A 353 3.42 11.64 0.23
N VAL A 354 3.51 12.94 -0.12
CA VAL A 354 4.44 13.44 -1.14
C VAL A 354 5.90 13.03 -0.88
N PRO A 355 6.45 13.09 0.35
CA PRO A 355 7.82 12.65 0.63
C PRO A 355 8.09 11.18 0.29
N VAL A 356 7.06 10.32 0.36
CA VAL A 356 7.19 8.88 0.09
C VAL A 356 7.47 8.61 -1.40
N LEU A 357 7.00 9.47 -2.32
CA LEU A 357 7.37 9.40 -3.74
C LEU A 357 8.87 9.61 -3.97
N SER A 358 9.54 10.31 -3.07
CA SER A 358 10.99 10.58 -3.13
C SER A 358 11.82 9.58 -2.32
N SER A 359 11.21 8.50 -1.81
CA SER A 359 11.91 7.45 -1.09
C SER A 359 12.93 6.74 -1.99
N LYS A 360 14.02 6.25 -1.38
CA LYS A 360 15.00 5.39 -2.07
C LYS A 360 14.45 4.00 -2.37
N ARG A 361 13.42 3.57 -1.64
CA ARG A 361 12.84 2.23 -1.73
C ARG A 361 11.80 2.16 -2.83
N GLU A 362 11.79 1.04 -3.56
CA GLU A 362 10.96 0.88 -4.73
C GLU A 362 9.51 0.64 -4.34
N GLU A 363 9.30 -0.16 -3.30
CA GLU A 363 8.01 -0.55 -2.74
C GLU A 363 7.25 0.67 -2.22
N ALA A 364 7.95 1.57 -1.52
CA ALA A 364 7.39 2.84 -1.05
C ALA A 364 6.95 3.73 -2.23
N ARG A 365 7.80 3.87 -3.26
CA ARG A 365 7.47 4.63 -4.47
C ARG A 365 6.31 4.00 -5.25
N ASN A 366 6.27 2.67 -5.36
CA ASN A 366 5.22 1.93 -6.05
C ASN A 366 3.86 2.21 -5.42
N LEU A 367 3.75 2.10 -4.09
CA LEU A 367 2.49 2.34 -3.39
C LEU A 367 2.08 3.81 -3.39
N ALA A 368 3.03 4.73 -3.19
CA ALA A 368 2.75 6.16 -3.27
C ALA A 368 2.25 6.54 -4.68
N ALA A 369 2.93 6.09 -5.74
CA ALA A 369 2.51 6.34 -7.12
C ALA A 369 1.13 5.71 -7.43
N PHE A 370 0.86 4.50 -6.94
CA PHE A 370 -0.46 3.87 -7.02
C PHE A 370 -1.55 4.75 -6.38
N HIS A 371 -1.31 5.25 -5.16
CA HIS A 371 -2.26 6.12 -4.46
C HIS A 371 -2.47 7.45 -5.17
N PHE A 372 -1.41 8.11 -5.62
CA PHE A 372 -1.54 9.36 -6.39
C PHE A 372 -2.26 9.15 -7.73
N CYS A 373 -2.09 7.99 -8.38
CA CYS A 373 -2.85 7.63 -9.58
C CYS A 373 -4.35 7.44 -9.27
N MET A 374 -4.67 6.78 -8.15
CA MET A 374 -6.04 6.61 -7.67
C MET A 374 -6.71 7.98 -7.41
N GLU A 375 -6.05 8.83 -6.64
CA GLU A 375 -6.53 10.17 -6.28
C GLU A 375 -6.64 11.10 -7.48
N ALA A 376 -5.69 11.06 -8.42
CA ALA A 376 -5.78 11.84 -9.65
C ALA A 376 -7.03 11.46 -10.47
N GLY A 377 -7.43 10.18 -10.44
CA GLY A 377 -8.70 9.72 -11.04
C GLY A 377 -9.93 10.33 -10.36
N ILE A 378 -9.96 10.31 -9.02
CA ILE A 378 -11.07 10.84 -8.21
C ILE A 378 -11.17 12.36 -8.38
N LYS A 379 -10.07 13.10 -8.21
CA LYS A 379 -10.05 14.56 -8.29
C LYS A 379 -10.32 15.09 -9.69
N LYS A 380 -9.98 14.34 -10.74
CA LYS A 380 -10.38 14.65 -12.12
C LYS A 380 -11.89 14.60 -12.31
N GLN A 381 -12.57 13.60 -11.73
CA GLN A 381 -14.05 13.52 -11.77
C GLN A 381 -14.71 14.67 -10.98
N GLN A 382 -14.05 15.13 -9.91
CA GLN A 382 -14.49 16.28 -9.11
C GLN A 382 -14.12 17.65 -9.73
N GLY A 383 -13.32 17.69 -10.80
CA GLY A 383 -12.82 18.94 -11.38
C GLY A 383 -11.80 19.69 -10.50
N ASN A 384 -11.15 19.02 -9.54
CA ASN A 384 -10.23 19.63 -8.57
C ASN A 384 -8.79 19.08 -8.68
N THR A 385 -8.22 19.10 -9.88
CA THR A 385 -6.84 18.62 -10.12
C THR A 385 -5.77 19.61 -9.67
N GLU A 386 -6.12 20.88 -9.42
CA GLU A 386 -5.20 21.91 -8.92
C GLU A 386 -4.59 21.57 -7.55
N ILE A 387 -5.26 20.72 -6.77
CA ILE A 387 -4.77 20.24 -5.47
C ILE A 387 -3.36 19.64 -5.57
N PHE A 388 -3.01 18.95 -6.67
CA PHE A 388 -1.71 18.31 -6.83
C PHE A 388 -0.58 19.32 -7.05
N ARG A 389 -0.87 20.47 -7.67
CA ARG A 389 0.07 21.61 -7.73
C ARG A 389 0.22 22.25 -6.37
N ALA A 390 -0.89 22.45 -5.66
CA ALA A 390 -0.90 23.11 -4.36
C ALA A 390 -0.14 22.34 -3.25
N ILE A 391 -0.05 21.01 -3.35
CA ILE A 391 0.75 20.17 -2.42
C ILE A 391 2.17 19.88 -2.91
N GLY A 392 2.56 20.40 -4.09
CA GLY A 392 3.89 20.16 -4.66
C GLY A 392 4.15 18.71 -5.12
N ALA A 393 3.10 17.96 -5.50
CA ALA A 393 3.25 16.56 -5.91
C ALA A 393 3.76 16.39 -7.37
N ILE A 394 3.65 17.41 -8.22
CA ILE A 394 3.94 17.32 -9.66
C ILE A 394 5.41 16.96 -9.94
N GLU A 395 6.35 17.69 -9.34
CA GLU A 395 7.78 17.44 -9.58
C GLU A 395 8.24 16.06 -9.06
N PRO A 396 7.85 15.62 -7.84
CA PRO A 396 8.06 14.23 -7.42
C PRO A 396 7.46 13.20 -8.37
N LEU A 397 6.23 13.42 -8.87
CA LEU A 397 5.60 12.52 -9.83
C LEU A 397 6.34 12.47 -11.17
N LYS A 398 6.80 13.60 -11.70
CA LYS A 398 7.63 13.65 -12.92
C LYS A 398 8.92 12.87 -12.73
N LYS A 399 9.60 13.05 -11.59
CA LYS A 399 10.81 12.30 -11.25
C LYS A 399 10.55 10.79 -11.15
N VAL A 400 9.43 10.37 -10.55
CA VAL A 400 9.08 8.94 -10.47
C VAL A 400 8.67 8.39 -11.84
N ALA A 401 7.96 9.15 -12.66
CA ALA A 401 7.56 8.76 -14.02
C ALA A 401 8.77 8.51 -14.93
N SER A 402 9.86 9.27 -14.76
CA SER A 402 11.09 9.07 -15.54
C SER A 402 12.00 7.96 -14.99
N CYS A 403 11.73 7.43 -13.79
CA CYS A 403 12.52 6.34 -13.23
C CYS A 403 12.35 5.03 -14.01
N PRO A 404 13.38 4.17 -14.00
CA PRO A 404 13.35 2.88 -14.70
C PRO A 404 12.41 1.85 -14.06
N ASN A 405 12.04 2.02 -12.79
CA ASN A 405 11.07 1.17 -12.10
C ASN A 405 9.74 1.18 -12.87
N ALA A 406 9.40 0.04 -13.48
CA ALA A 406 8.27 -0.10 -14.38
C ALA A 406 6.92 0.17 -13.71
N ILE A 407 6.76 -0.20 -12.43
CA ILE A 407 5.48 -0.11 -11.71
C ILE A 407 5.22 1.33 -11.27
N ALA A 408 6.13 1.92 -10.50
CA ALA A 408 5.99 3.31 -10.04
C ALA A 408 5.94 4.29 -11.23
N SER A 409 6.78 4.09 -12.25
CA SER A 409 6.81 4.92 -13.46
C SER A 409 5.46 4.89 -14.19
N LYS A 410 4.87 3.71 -14.38
CA LYS A 410 3.56 3.54 -15.02
C LYS A 410 2.48 4.34 -14.29
N TYR A 411 2.37 4.18 -12.97
CA TYR A 411 1.33 4.87 -12.20
C TYR A 411 1.58 6.38 -12.08
N ALA A 412 2.83 6.82 -11.94
CA ALA A 412 3.17 8.24 -11.93
C ALA A 412 2.86 8.91 -13.28
N ALA A 413 3.21 8.28 -14.41
CA ALA A 413 2.86 8.77 -15.74
C ALA A 413 1.34 8.83 -15.96
N GLN A 414 0.61 7.82 -15.47
CA GLN A 414 -0.84 7.80 -15.52
C GLN A 414 -1.46 8.91 -14.65
N ALA A 415 -0.93 9.14 -13.45
CA ALA A 415 -1.35 10.24 -12.58
C ALA A 415 -1.14 11.60 -13.26
N LEU A 416 0.05 11.86 -13.81
CA LEU A 416 0.36 13.10 -14.55
C LEU A 416 -0.60 13.33 -15.73
N ARG A 417 -0.90 12.27 -16.49
CA ARG A 417 -1.87 12.33 -17.59
C ARG A 417 -3.28 12.73 -17.13
N LEU A 418 -3.71 12.23 -15.95
CA LEU A 418 -5.01 12.57 -15.40
C LEU A 418 -5.05 14.02 -14.90
N ILE A 419 -3.95 14.49 -14.33
CA ILE A 419 -3.79 15.88 -13.86
C ILE A 419 -3.75 16.86 -15.04
N GLY A 420 -3.29 16.42 -16.21
CA GLY A 420 -3.12 17.25 -17.41
C GLY A 420 -1.70 17.80 -17.56
N GLU A 421 -0.71 17.16 -16.94
CA GLU A 421 0.71 17.52 -17.03
C GLU A 421 1.41 16.72 -18.14
N GLU A 422 2.50 17.30 -18.66
CA GLU A 422 3.37 16.60 -19.60
C GLU A 422 4.06 15.42 -18.92
N ILE A 423 4.03 14.27 -19.60
CA ILE A 423 4.67 13.04 -19.13
C ILE A 423 6.14 13.10 -19.54
N PRO A 424 7.09 13.03 -18.60
CA PRO A 424 8.50 13.06 -18.93
C PRO A 424 8.90 11.83 -19.73
N HIS A 425 9.91 11.99 -20.59
CA HIS A 425 10.49 10.89 -21.35
C HIS A 425 11.08 9.84 -20.41
N LYS A 426 10.77 8.57 -20.65
CA LYS A 426 11.25 7.44 -19.83
C LYS A 426 12.64 7.05 -20.30
N LEU A 427 13.63 7.24 -19.43
CA LEU A 427 15.02 6.90 -19.72
C LEU A 427 15.30 5.43 -19.36
N SER A 428 15.99 4.72 -20.26
CA SER A 428 16.46 3.35 -20.00
C SER A 428 17.61 3.35 -18.98
N GLN A 429 17.77 2.27 -18.21
CA GLN A 429 18.98 2.10 -17.39
C GLN A 429 20.22 1.77 -18.23
N GLN A 430 20.05 1.32 -19.47
CA GLN A 430 21.15 1.02 -20.38
C GLN A 430 21.71 2.31 -20.98
N VAL A 431 22.37 3.11 -20.14
CA VAL A 431 23.02 4.38 -20.51
C VAL A 431 23.94 4.24 -21.72
N PRO A 432 24.74 3.16 -21.87
CA PRO A 432 25.59 3.00 -23.06
C PRO A 432 24.84 2.97 -24.40
N LEU A 433 23.53 2.74 -24.40
CA LEU A 433 22.69 2.67 -25.60
C LEU A 433 21.83 3.93 -25.81
N TRP A 434 22.02 4.97 -24.97
CA TRP A 434 21.25 6.19 -25.07
C TRP A 434 21.54 6.96 -26.36
N SER A 435 20.48 7.44 -26.98
CA SER A 435 20.56 8.38 -28.09
C SER A 435 20.88 9.80 -27.60
N THR A 436 21.22 10.69 -28.52
CA THR A 436 21.40 12.13 -28.23
C THR A 436 20.15 12.76 -27.61
N GLU A 437 18.98 12.25 -27.97
CA GLU A 437 17.70 12.70 -27.42
C GLU A 437 17.52 12.25 -25.96
N ASP A 438 17.89 11.00 -25.64
CA ASP A 438 17.83 10.50 -24.26
C ASP A 438 18.78 11.28 -23.35
N VAL A 439 19.99 11.62 -23.84
CA VAL A 439 20.93 12.49 -23.15
C VAL A 439 20.33 13.88 -22.91
N ARG A 440 19.72 14.48 -23.94
CA ARG A 440 19.05 15.79 -23.82
C ARG A 440 17.98 15.79 -22.73
N GLU A 441 17.14 14.76 -22.70
CA GLU A 441 16.08 14.64 -21.69
C GLU A 441 16.65 14.39 -20.29
N TRP A 442 17.70 13.59 -20.14
CA TRP A 442 18.39 13.44 -18.86
C TRP A 442 18.98 14.77 -18.36
N VAL A 443 19.64 15.54 -19.23
CA VAL A 443 20.21 16.86 -18.90
C VAL A 443 19.14 17.84 -18.44
N LYS A 444 17.96 17.85 -19.07
CA LYS A 444 16.81 18.63 -18.59
C LYS A 444 16.37 18.17 -17.20
N GLN A 445 16.25 16.86 -16.97
CA GLN A 445 15.78 16.29 -15.70
C GLN A 445 16.70 16.60 -14.51
N ILE A 446 18.02 16.69 -14.70
CA ILE A 446 18.97 17.07 -13.64
C ILE A 446 19.05 18.60 -13.40
N GLY A 447 18.15 19.37 -14.03
CA GLY A 447 18.04 20.81 -13.87
C GLY A 447 19.08 21.61 -14.65
N PHE A 448 19.50 21.09 -15.81
CA PHE A 448 20.45 21.71 -16.74
C PHE A 448 19.82 21.96 -18.12
N ALA A 449 18.51 22.22 -18.16
CA ALA A 449 17.76 22.42 -19.41
C ALA A 449 18.35 23.52 -20.32
N GLU A 450 18.97 24.54 -19.73
CA GLU A 450 19.63 25.67 -20.41
C GLU A 450 20.74 25.22 -21.37
N CYS A 451 21.51 24.19 -21.00
CA CYS A 451 22.61 23.68 -21.82
C CYS A 451 22.25 22.40 -22.57
N ALA A 452 21.01 21.90 -22.44
CA ALA A 452 20.59 20.67 -23.10
C ALA A 452 20.74 20.72 -24.63
N GLN A 453 20.56 21.91 -25.23
CA GLN A 453 20.75 22.09 -26.66
C GLN A 453 22.22 21.91 -27.09
N ASN A 454 23.18 22.35 -26.27
CA ASN A 454 24.61 22.22 -26.55
C ASN A 454 25.02 20.72 -26.61
N PHE A 455 24.43 19.87 -25.76
CA PHE A 455 24.66 18.42 -25.84
C PHE A 455 24.15 17.82 -27.15
N VAL A 456 23.04 18.33 -27.70
CA VAL A 456 22.49 17.90 -29.00
C VAL A 456 23.37 18.39 -30.15
N GLU A 457 23.83 19.64 -30.10
CA GLU A 457 24.72 20.25 -31.10
C GLU A 457 26.07 19.52 -31.18
N SER A 458 26.64 19.17 -30.04
CA SER A 458 27.84 18.34 -29.92
C SER A 458 27.60 16.85 -30.15
N ARG A 459 26.34 16.45 -30.43
CA ARG A 459 25.91 15.05 -30.67
C ARG A 459 26.35 14.07 -29.57
N VAL A 460 26.26 14.50 -28.32
CA VAL A 460 26.62 13.67 -27.17
C VAL A 460 25.56 12.58 -26.99
N ASP A 461 25.95 11.34 -27.24
CA ASP A 461 25.15 10.14 -26.96
C ASP A 461 25.55 9.51 -25.62
N GLY A 462 24.96 8.36 -25.29
CA GLY A 462 25.20 7.66 -24.02
C GLY A 462 26.65 7.23 -23.79
N ASP A 463 27.35 6.83 -24.85
CA ASP A 463 28.76 6.46 -24.81
C ASP A 463 29.63 7.67 -24.48
N LEU A 464 29.47 8.77 -25.24
CA LEU A 464 30.19 10.01 -25.01
C LEU A 464 29.88 10.61 -23.63
N LEU A 465 28.61 10.59 -23.20
CA LEU A 465 28.18 11.10 -21.88
C LEU A 465 28.94 10.42 -20.74
N LEU A 466 29.16 9.11 -20.82
CA LEU A 466 29.88 8.34 -19.81
C LEU A 466 31.39 8.63 -19.79
N GLN A 467 31.92 9.18 -20.88
CA GLN A 467 33.34 9.50 -21.06
C GLN A 467 33.67 11.00 -20.89
N LEU A 468 32.67 11.88 -20.71
CA LEU A 468 32.89 13.32 -20.60
C LEU A 468 33.87 13.70 -19.48
N THR A 469 34.83 14.56 -19.83
CA THR A 469 35.80 15.15 -18.92
C THR A 469 35.38 16.54 -18.45
N GLU A 470 36.07 17.09 -17.45
CA GLU A 470 35.82 18.48 -17.01
C GLU A 470 36.13 19.49 -18.14
N GLU A 471 37.12 19.19 -18.98
CA GLU A 471 37.51 20.03 -20.12
C GLU A 471 36.40 20.06 -21.17
N ASN A 472 35.85 18.90 -21.55
CA ASN A 472 34.72 18.84 -22.50
C ASN A 472 33.50 19.61 -21.98
N LEU A 473 33.20 19.49 -20.68
CA LEU A 473 32.10 20.23 -20.08
C LEU A 473 32.31 21.75 -20.14
N LYS A 474 33.56 22.20 -20.02
CA LYS A 474 33.92 23.63 -20.02
C LYS A 474 33.96 24.21 -21.43
N GLU A 475 34.64 23.53 -22.36
CA GLU A 475 35.00 24.06 -23.67
C GLU A 475 33.96 23.72 -24.74
N ASP A 476 33.49 22.46 -24.78
CA ASP A 476 32.56 22.01 -25.83
C ASP A 476 31.10 22.28 -25.45
N ILE A 477 30.73 21.99 -24.20
CA ILE A 477 29.35 22.15 -23.70
C ILE A 477 29.08 23.58 -23.19
N GLY A 478 30.11 24.33 -22.83
CA GLY A 478 29.99 25.72 -22.38
C GLY A 478 29.61 25.90 -20.89
N LEU A 479 29.78 24.88 -20.04
CA LEU A 479 29.61 25.00 -18.59
C LEU A 479 30.85 25.67 -17.95
N THR A 480 30.99 26.98 -18.13
CA THR A 480 32.15 27.75 -17.65
C THR A 480 32.23 27.88 -16.13
N ASN A 481 31.09 27.86 -15.43
CA ASN A 481 31.02 27.93 -13.98
C ASN A 481 31.46 26.61 -13.32
N GLY A 482 32.56 26.64 -12.56
CA GLY A 482 33.11 25.45 -11.91
C GLY A 482 32.19 24.78 -10.88
N ILE A 483 31.33 25.54 -10.18
CA ILE A 483 30.35 24.97 -9.24
C ILE A 483 29.25 24.22 -10.00
N ARG A 484 28.78 24.79 -11.13
CA ARG A 484 27.81 24.11 -12.00
C ARG A 484 28.40 22.83 -12.59
N ARG A 485 29.67 22.84 -13.03
CA ARG A 485 30.37 21.62 -13.47
C ARG A 485 30.41 20.57 -12.37
N ARG A 486 30.83 20.93 -11.14
CA ARG A 486 30.83 19.99 -10.00
C ARG A 486 29.44 19.41 -9.71
N ARG A 487 28.38 20.22 -9.81
CA ARG A 487 27.00 19.73 -9.66
C ARG A 487 26.65 18.75 -10.77
N PHE A 488 26.98 19.05 -12.02
CA PHE A 488 26.77 18.14 -13.16
C PHE A 488 27.53 16.83 -12.98
N THR A 489 28.82 16.89 -12.63
CA THR A 489 29.66 15.69 -12.38
C THR A 489 29.09 14.82 -11.27
N ARG A 490 28.51 15.41 -10.22
CA ARG A 490 27.84 14.65 -9.16
C ARG A 490 26.61 13.90 -9.68
N GLU A 491 25.79 14.53 -10.52
CA GLU A 491 24.64 13.85 -11.12
C GLU A 491 25.07 12.77 -12.13
N LEU A 492 26.13 13.01 -12.89
CA LEU A 492 26.72 12.00 -13.78
C LEU A 492 27.27 10.80 -12.99
N GLN A 493 27.92 11.02 -11.85
CA GLN A 493 28.35 9.94 -10.96
C GLN A 493 27.16 9.15 -10.41
N ASN A 494 26.05 9.81 -10.07
CA ASN A 494 24.83 9.13 -9.65
C ASN A 494 24.26 8.27 -10.80
N LEU A 495 24.27 8.79 -12.03
CA LEU A 495 23.84 8.05 -13.22
C LEU A 495 24.71 6.80 -13.43
N LYS A 496 26.04 6.92 -13.36
CA LYS A 496 26.97 5.79 -13.50
C LYS A 496 26.75 4.69 -12.46
N LYS A 497 26.39 5.06 -11.22
CA LYS A 497 26.07 4.07 -10.17
C LYS A 497 24.79 3.26 -10.46
N MET A 498 23.84 3.86 -11.17
CA MET A 498 22.52 3.26 -11.46
C MET A 498 22.44 2.63 -12.85
N ALA A 499 23.46 2.81 -13.68
CA ALA A 499 23.47 2.34 -15.05
C ALA A 499 23.55 0.81 -15.13
N ASP A 500 22.80 0.25 -16.07
CA ASP A 500 22.90 -1.15 -16.49
C ASP A 500 23.96 -1.25 -17.60
N TYR A 501 25.01 -2.02 -17.32
CA TYR A 501 26.13 -2.26 -18.23
C TYR A 501 26.05 -3.61 -18.93
N SER A 502 24.97 -4.38 -18.77
CA SER A 502 24.81 -5.75 -19.31
C SER A 502 25.03 -5.88 -20.82
N SER A 503 24.84 -4.82 -21.59
CA SER A 503 25.10 -4.80 -23.04
C SER A 503 26.60 -4.84 -23.39
N ARG A 504 27.49 -4.44 -22.48
CA ARG A 504 28.95 -4.42 -22.67
C ARG A 504 29.72 -5.28 -21.66
N ASP A 505 29.16 -5.50 -20.47
CA ASP A 505 29.79 -6.22 -19.37
C ASP A 505 29.45 -7.72 -19.41
N THR A 506 30.13 -8.47 -20.27
CA THR A 506 30.00 -9.94 -20.33
C THR A 506 30.66 -10.65 -19.15
N GLY A 507 31.57 -9.96 -18.43
CA GLY A 507 32.36 -10.50 -17.33
C GLY A 507 31.76 -10.30 -15.93
N ASN A 508 30.62 -9.62 -15.81
CA ASN A 508 30.03 -9.15 -14.55
C ASN A 508 30.97 -8.28 -13.70
N LEU A 509 31.81 -7.47 -14.36
CA LEU A 509 32.72 -6.53 -13.73
C LEU A 509 31.99 -5.54 -12.80
N ASN A 510 30.81 -5.06 -13.21
CA ASN A 510 29.99 -4.17 -12.40
C ASN A 510 29.59 -4.83 -11.06
N SER A 511 29.23 -6.11 -11.10
CA SER A 511 28.85 -6.87 -9.90
C SER A 511 30.04 -7.05 -8.96
N PHE A 512 31.23 -7.30 -9.51
CA PHE A 512 32.47 -7.33 -8.72
C PHE A 512 32.70 -5.98 -8.03
N LEU A 513 32.64 -4.87 -8.75
CA LEU A 513 32.83 -3.54 -8.17
C LEU A 513 31.77 -3.25 -7.08
N GLN A 514 30.51 -3.62 -7.31
CA GLN A 514 29.43 -3.50 -6.33
C GLN A 514 29.68 -4.32 -5.06
N SER A 515 30.36 -5.46 -5.16
CA SER A 515 30.71 -6.28 -3.98
C SER A 515 31.72 -5.58 -3.04
N ILE A 516 32.55 -4.67 -3.58
CA ILE A 516 33.46 -3.83 -2.79
C ILE A 516 32.68 -2.67 -2.15
N GLY A 517 31.75 -2.10 -2.91
CA GLY A 517 30.86 -1.03 -2.49
C GLY A 517 30.10 -0.43 -3.68
N GLN A 518 28.89 0.06 -3.43
CA GLN A 518 28.03 0.64 -4.49
C GLN A 518 28.65 1.89 -5.13
N GLU A 519 29.56 2.57 -4.43
CA GLU A 519 30.31 3.71 -4.93
C GLU A 519 31.27 3.37 -6.08
N PHE A 520 31.71 2.11 -6.20
CA PHE A 520 32.69 1.69 -7.20
C PHE A 520 32.11 1.45 -8.59
N SER A 521 30.78 1.31 -8.72
CA SER A 521 30.12 1.19 -10.04
C SER A 521 30.39 2.37 -10.98
N ILE A 522 30.86 3.51 -10.46
CA ILE A 522 31.26 4.65 -11.30
C ILE A 522 32.43 4.36 -12.24
N TYR A 523 33.24 3.34 -11.93
CA TYR A 523 34.43 2.95 -12.70
C TYR A 523 34.16 1.85 -13.72
N THR A 524 32.99 1.22 -13.68
CA THR A 524 32.66 0.08 -14.55
C THR A 524 32.90 0.41 -16.02
N TYR A 525 32.37 1.55 -16.50
CA TYR A 525 32.48 1.88 -17.92
C TYR A 525 33.91 2.19 -18.38
N SER A 526 34.70 2.89 -17.55
CA SER A 526 36.08 3.21 -17.91
C SER A 526 36.97 1.96 -17.91
N MET A 527 36.76 1.06 -16.96
CA MET A 527 37.46 -0.23 -16.94
C MET A 527 37.09 -1.11 -18.15
N LEU A 528 35.80 -1.18 -18.51
CA LEU A 528 35.37 -1.91 -19.72
C LEU A 528 35.96 -1.30 -21.00
N ASN A 529 36.03 0.02 -21.10
CA ASN A 529 36.66 0.70 -22.25
C ASN A 529 38.18 0.48 -22.31
N ALA A 530 38.84 0.33 -21.16
CA ALA A 530 40.25 -0.06 -21.09
C ALA A 530 40.49 -1.55 -21.44
N GLY A 531 39.42 -2.31 -21.75
CA GLY A 531 39.51 -3.72 -22.12
C GLY A 531 39.62 -4.66 -20.92
N VAL A 532 39.27 -4.20 -19.71
CA VAL A 532 39.27 -5.07 -18.52
C VAL A 532 38.11 -6.05 -18.60
N ASP A 533 38.46 -7.33 -18.55
CA ASP A 533 37.56 -8.48 -18.48
C ASP A 533 37.83 -9.33 -17.21
N LYS A 534 37.10 -10.43 -17.05
CA LYS A 534 37.17 -11.30 -15.86
C LYS A 534 38.54 -11.96 -15.66
N ASP A 535 39.35 -12.09 -16.72
CA ASP A 535 40.64 -12.77 -16.65
C ASP A 535 41.78 -11.76 -16.48
N SER A 536 41.72 -10.64 -17.20
CA SER A 536 42.68 -9.52 -17.11
C SER A 536 42.60 -8.76 -15.78
N ILE A 537 41.41 -8.69 -15.15
CA ILE A 537 41.26 -7.99 -13.85
C ILE A 537 42.19 -8.53 -12.77
N ARG A 538 42.57 -9.81 -12.86
CA ARG A 538 43.44 -10.47 -11.88
C ARG A 538 44.86 -9.91 -11.88
N ASN A 539 45.31 -9.38 -13.01
CA ASN A 539 46.70 -8.96 -13.20
C ASN A 539 46.84 -7.44 -13.33
N LEU A 540 45.82 -6.67 -12.94
CA LEU A 540 45.86 -5.21 -13.02
C LEU A 540 46.89 -4.62 -12.05
N SER A 541 47.72 -3.72 -12.56
CA SER A 541 48.63 -2.91 -11.75
C SER A 541 47.95 -1.63 -11.24
N GLU A 542 48.51 -1.02 -10.19
CA GLU A 542 48.02 0.30 -9.75
C GLU A 542 48.16 1.35 -10.85
N ASP A 543 49.23 1.28 -11.64
CA ASP A 543 49.50 2.20 -12.74
C ASP A 543 48.40 2.10 -13.81
N GLN A 544 48.03 0.89 -14.24
CA GLN A 544 46.93 0.66 -15.19
C GLN A 544 45.58 1.14 -14.67
N LEU A 545 45.32 1.00 -13.36
CA LEU A 545 44.09 1.54 -12.75
C LEU A 545 44.06 3.08 -12.79
N LEU A 546 45.22 3.74 -12.69
CA LEU A 546 45.32 5.19 -12.74
C LEU A 546 45.26 5.72 -14.18
N THR A 547 46.10 5.20 -15.07
CA THR A 547 46.31 5.74 -16.43
C THR A 547 45.24 5.27 -17.41
N GLU A 548 45.01 3.96 -17.50
CA GLU A 548 44.08 3.37 -18.47
C GLU A 548 42.62 3.41 -17.97
N CYS A 549 42.38 3.08 -16.70
CA CYS A 549 41.03 3.02 -16.13
C CYS A 549 40.52 4.36 -15.58
N GLY A 550 41.39 5.37 -15.47
CA GLY A 550 41.04 6.73 -15.01
C GLY A 550 40.67 6.84 -13.53
N ILE A 551 41.13 5.91 -12.67
CA ILE A 551 40.79 5.90 -11.24
C ILE A 551 41.79 6.76 -10.46
N THR A 552 41.54 8.07 -10.40
CA THR A 552 42.44 9.04 -9.74
C THR A 552 42.50 8.91 -8.22
N ASN A 553 41.44 8.42 -7.57
CA ASN A 553 41.39 8.25 -6.12
C ASN A 553 42.24 7.04 -5.68
N SER A 554 43.34 7.32 -4.96
CA SER A 554 44.28 6.31 -4.49
C SER A 554 43.67 5.30 -3.51
N ILE A 555 42.73 5.72 -2.66
CA ILE A 555 42.04 4.84 -1.72
C ILE A 555 41.15 3.85 -2.48
N HIS A 556 40.48 4.33 -3.53
CA HIS A 556 39.64 3.46 -4.36
C HIS A 556 40.50 2.43 -5.11
N ARG A 557 41.62 2.84 -5.70
CA ARG A 557 42.57 1.91 -6.33
C ARG A 557 43.06 0.84 -5.34
N LEU A 558 43.43 1.25 -4.12
CA LEU A 558 43.89 0.33 -3.08
C LEU A 558 42.80 -0.70 -2.71
N ARG A 559 41.55 -0.26 -2.50
CA ARG A 559 40.43 -1.17 -2.18
C ARG A 559 40.10 -2.13 -3.32
N ILE A 560 40.18 -1.67 -4.58
CA ILE A 560 40.00 -2.52 -5.77
C ILE A 560 41.11 -3.57 -5.83
N LEU A 561 42.38 -3.18 -5.68
CA LEU A 561 43.51 -4.11 -5.69
C LEU A 561 43.45 -5.13 -4.56
N ASP A 562 43.03 -4.72 -3.36
CA ASP A 562 42.84 -5.62 -2.22
C ASP A 562 41.74 -6.65 -2.51
N ALA A 563 40.60 -6.22 -3.06
CA ALA A 563 39.53 -7.12 -3.48
C ALA A 563 39.98 -8.11 -4.57
N ILE A 564 40.79 -7.67 -5.54
CA ILE A 564 41.38 -8.54 -6.57
C ILE A 564 42.28 -9.61 -5.94
N LYS A 565 43.15 -9.23 -4.99
CA LYS A 565 44.03 -10.18 -4.27
C LYS A 565 43.24 -11.21 -3.46
N ASN A 566 42.18 -10.77 -2.77
CA ASN A 566 41.30 -11.67 -2.03
C ASN A 566 40.58 -12.68 -2.94
N MET A 567 40.26 -12.27 -4.17
CA MET A 567 39.68 -13.15 -5.19
C MET A 567 40.64 -14.26 -5.62
N GLN A 568 41.94 -13.94 -5.72
CA GLN A 568 43.00 -14.92 -6.01
C GLN A 568 43.21 -15.91 -4.85
N HIS A 569 43.12 -15.46 -3.60
CA HIS A 569 43.27 -16.33 -2.44
C HIS A 569 42.09 -17.28 -2.21
N ASN A 570 40.85 -16.87 -2.49
CA ASN A 570 39.67 -17.73 -2.32
C ASN A 570 39.58 -18.87 -3.36
N GLN A 571 40.22 -18.77 -4.53
CA GLN A 571 40.26 -19.85 -5.52
C GLN A 571 41.29 -20.94 -5.21
N LEU A 572 42.34 -20.65 -4.42
CA LEU A 572 43.30 -21.70 -4.02
C LEU A 572 42.71 -22.73 -3.05
N GLY A 573 41.54 -22.48 -2.47
CA GLY A 573 40.78 -23.44 -1.65
C GLY A 573 39.67 -24.20 -2.41
N SER A 574 39.47 -23.93 -3.70
CA SER A 574 38.36 -24.48 -4.50
C SER A 574 38.81 -25.05 -5.84
N SER A 575 39.99 -25.67 -5.84
CA SER A 575 40.52 -26.43 -6.98
C SER A 575 40.43 -27.94 -6.71
N GLU A 576 39.23 -28.45 -6.45
CA GLU A 576 38.90 -29.86 -6.66
C GLU A 576 37.75 -29.96 -7.66
N ASN A 577 38.10 -30.38 -8.88
CA ASN A 577 37.27 -31.09 -9.85
C ASN A 577 35.96 -30.42 -10.34
N GLU A 578 36.07 -29.47 -11.27
CA GLU A 578 35.09 -29.44 -12.37
C GLU A 578 35.48 -30.51 -13.39
N SER A 579 35.12 -31.76 -13.10
CA SER A 579 34.99 -32.78 -14.14
C SER A 579 33.73 -32.48 -14.98
N PRO A 580 33.74 -32.73 -16.29
CA PRO A 580 32.61 -32.42 -17.17
C PRO A 580 31.39 -33.36 -17.00
N ASP A 581 31.47 -34.35 -16.10
CA ASP A 581 30.37 -35.26 -15.77
C ASP A 581 29.48 -34.65 -14.69
N LYS A 582 28.58 -33.74 -15.09
CA LYS A 582 27.47 -33.30 -14.23
C LYS A 582 26.54 -34.48 -13.97
N SER A 583 26.71 -35.16 -12.84
CA SER A 583 25.75 -36.17 -12.36
C SER A 583 24.39 -35.51 -12.13
N LEU A 584 23.33 -36.00 -12.79
CA LEU A 584 21.97 -35.55 -12.56
C LEU A 584 21.54 -35.86 -11.12
N ASP A 585 20.90 -34.91 -10.43
CA ASP A 585 20.41 -35.13 -9.06
C ASP A 585 18.99 -35.68 -9.06
N VAL A 586 18.12 -35.17 -9.95
CA VAL A 586 16.69 -35.52 -9.95
C VAL A 586 16.18 -35.73 -11.38
N PHE A 587 15.57 -36.88 -11.62
CA PHE A 587 14.77 -37.15 -12.82
C PHE A 587 13.29 -37.04 -12.48
N VAL A 588 12.53 -36.27 -13.28
CA VAL A 588 11.08 -36.08 -13.06
C VAL A 588 10.29 -36.73 -14.20
N SER A 589 9.56 -37.79 -13.86
CA SER A 589 8.62 -38.48 -14.74
C SER A 589 7.21 -37.93 -14.56
N TYR A 590 6.49 -37.67 -15.65
CA TYR A 590 5.15 -37.10 -15.62
C TYR A 590 4.32 -37.51 -16.84
N ARG A 591 2.98 -37.44 -16.71
CA ARG A 591 2.06 -37.64 -17.84
C ARG A 591 2.01 -36.39 -18.72
N ARG A 592 2.42 -36.46 -20.00
CA ARG A 592 2.42 -35.31 -20.93
C ARG A 592 1.07 -34.59 -21.05
N SER A 593 -0.04 -35.33 -20.99
CA SER A 593 -1.39 -34.77 -21.20
C SER A 593 -1.87 -33.81 -20.11
N ASN A 594 -1.36 -33.91 -18.88
CA ASN A 594 -1.84 -33.07 -17.77
C ASN A 594 -0.82 -32.80 -16.64
N GLY A 595 0.35 -33.44 -16.65
CA GLY A 595 1.39 -33.29 -15.63
C GLY A 595 2.51 -32.31 -15.99
N SER A 596 2.54 -31.78 -17.21
CA SER A 596 3.62 -30.91 -17.71
C SER A 596 3.82 -29.63 -16.89
N GLN A 597 2.72 -29.00 -16.49
CA GLN A 597 2.74 -27.77 -15.70
C GLN A 597 3.35 -28.01 -14.29
N LEU A 598 2.91 -29.06 -13.60
CA LEU A 598 3.41 -29.40 -12.27
C LEU A 598 4.87 -29.89 -12.31
N ALA A 599 5.26 -30.68 -13.31
CA ALA A 599 6.64 -31.11 -13.51
C ALA A 599 7.59 -29.92 -13.76
N SER A 600 7.13 -28.93 -14.54
CA SER A 600 7.89 -27.70 -14.79
C SER A 600 8.05 -26.87 -13.52
N LEU A 601 6.99 -26.77 -12.71
CA LEU A 601 7.03 -26.07 -11.42
C LEU A 601 8.01 -26.73 -10.43
N LEU A 602 7.99 -28.06 -10.34
CA LEU A 602 8.92 -28.83 -9.52
C LEU A 602 10.36 -28.63 -9.97
N LYS A 603 10.62 -28.67 -11.29
CA LYS A 603 11.95 -28.38 -11.85
C LYS A 603 12.46 -27.01 -11.42
N VAL A 604 11.66 -25.95 -11.60
CA VAL A 604 12.05 -24.59 -11.22
C VAL A 604 12.36 -24.50 -9.72
N HIS A 605 11.49 -25.04 -8.87
CA HIS A 605 11.69 -24.99 -7.42
C HIS A 605 12.90 -25.78 -6.92
N LEU A 606 13.24 -26.90 -7.55
CA LEU A 606 14.40 -27.71 -7.21
C LEU A 606 15.69 -27.07 -7.74
N GLN A 607 15.67 -26.50 -8.95
CA GLN A 607 16.81 -25.76 -9.50
C GLN A 607 17.14 -24.49 -8.68
N LEU A 608 16.12 -23.76 -8.20
CA LEU A 608 16.30 -22.64 -7.29
C LEU A 608 16.95 -23.04 -5.96
N ARG A 609 16.91 -24.33 -5.60
CA ARG A 609 17.57 -24.89 -4.40
C ARG A 609 18.91 -25.56 -4.72
N GLY A 610 19.41 -25.42 -5.95
CA GLY A 610 20.72 -25.93 -6.37
C GLY A 610 20.74 -27.36 -6.91
N PHE A 611 19.59 -28.01 -7.11
CA PHE A 611 19.54 -29.37 -7.67
C PHE A 611 19.59 -29.35 -9.22
N SER A 612 20.33 -30.29 -9.80
CA SER A 612 20.28 -30.55 -11.25
C SER A 612 19.10 -31.47 -11.60
N VAL A 613 18.11 -30.92 -12.31
CA VAL A 613 16.83 -31.59 -12.58
C VAL A 613 16.61 -31.79 -14.08
N PHE A 614 16.32 -33.03 -14.45
CA PHE A 614 15.93 -33.40 -15.80
C PHE A 614 14.41 -33.64 -15.89
N ILE A 615 13.77 -33.02 -16.89
CA ILE A 615 12.38 -33.30 -17.29
C ILE A 615 12.41 -33.69 -18.76
N ASP A 616 11.56 -34.64 -19.16
CA ASP A 616 11.35 -34.97 -20.57
C ASP A 616 10.63 -33.78 -21.26
N VAL A 617 11.33 -33.04 -22.12
CA VAL A 617 10.78 -31.88 -22.88
C VAL A 617 10.34 -32.37 -24.26
N GLU A 618 9.24 -31.83 -24.80
CA GLU A 618 8.46 -32.22 -25.99
C GLU A 618 9.21 -32.57 -27.31
N ARG A 619 10.54 -32.55 -27.38
CA ARG A 619 11.35 -32.85 -28.57
C ARG A 619 11.59 -34.34 -28.85
N LEU A 620 11.08 -35.25 -28.02
CA LEU A 620 11.19 -36.70 -28.24
C LEU A 620 9.88 -37.25 -28.85
N GLU A 621 9.90 -37.46 -30.16
CA GLU A 621 8.80 -38.04 -30.95
C GLU A 621 8.43 -39.46 -30.46
N ALA A 622 7.13 -39.75 -30.46
CA ALA A 622 6.61 -41.06 -30.09
C ALA A 622 7.04 -42.11 -31.13
N GLY A 623 7.98 -42.98 -30.77
CA GLY A 623 8.30 -44.17 -31.59
C GLY A 623 9.69 -44.77 -31.39
N LYS A 624 10.69 -43.99 -30.98
CA LYS A 624 12.02 -44.51 -30.62
C LYS A 624 12.35 -44.19 -29.18
N PHE A 625 12.46 -45.24 -28.36
CA PHE A 625 12.88 -45.12 -26.98
C PHE A 625 14.37 -44.75 -26.95
N ASP A 626 14.69 -43.58 -26.41
CA ASP A 626 16.03 -43.00 -26.50
C ASP A 626 16.95 -43.58 -25.41
N ASN A 627 18.07 -44.20 -25.81
CA ASN A 627 19.05 -44.77 -24.87
C ASN A 627 19.62 -43.70 -23.92
N ASN A 628 19.64 -42.44 -24.37
CA ASN A 628 20.06 -41.29 -23.56
C ASN A 628 19.13 -41.03 -22.36
N LEU A 629 17.83 -41.35 -22.49
CA LEU A 629 16.87 -41.18 -21.40
C LEU A 629 17.08 -42.21 -20.29
N LEU A 630 17.32 -43.48 -20.65
CA LEU A 630 17.70 -44.51 -19.68
C LEU A 630 19.00 -44.18 -18.97
N GLN A 631 19.98 -43.62 -19.69
CA GLN A 631 21.23 -43.18 -19.11
C GLN A 631 21.01 -42.01 -18.14
N SER A 632 20.14 -41.06 -18.49
CA SER A 632 19.75 -39.94 -17.62
C SER A 632 19.03 -40.40 -16.35
N ILE A 633 18.19 -41.44 -16.44
CA ILE A 633 17.54 -42.07 -15.28
C ILE A 633 18.57 -42.79 -14.40
N ARG A 634 19.47 -43.58 -15.00
CA ARG A 634 20.54 -44.28 -14.27
C ARG A 634 21.52 -43.33 -13.58
N GLN A 635 21.76 -42.16 -14.16
CA GLN A 635 22.63 -41.14 -13.61
C GLN A 635 21.94 -40.27 -12.55
N ALA A 636 20.61 -40.27 -12.48
CA ALA A 636 19.85 -39.48 -11.52
C ALA A 636 19.90 -40.11 -10.12
N LYS A 637 20.25 -39.32 -9.10
CA LYS A 637 20.24 -39.77 -7.70
C LYS A 637 18.83 -40.00 -7.15
N HIS A 638 17.87 -39.22 -7.64
CA HIS A 638 16.48 -39.25 -7.19
C HIS A 638 15.53 -39.31 -8.38
N PHE A 639 14.43 -40.04 -8.21
CA PHE A 639 13.37 -40.16 -9.19
C PHE A 639 12.06 -39.63 -8.62
N LEU A 640 11.45 -38.65 -9.28
CA LEU A 640 10.18 -38.05 -8.90
C LEU A 640 9.11 -38.40 -9.93
N LEU A 641 8.02 -39.01 -9.47
CA LEU A 641 6.86 -39.33 -10.30
C LEU A 641 5.70 -38.37 -10.00
N VAL A 642 5.25 -37.64 -11.01
CA VAL A 642 4.12 -36.71 -10.91
C VAL A 642 2.79 -37.45 -11.14
N LEU A 643 2.02 -37.62 -10.06
CA LEU A 643 0.72 -38.31 -10.08
C LEU A 643 -0.45 -37.34 -10.23
N THR A 644 -0.70 -36.89 -11.46
CA THR A 644 -1.95 -36.20 -11.82
C THR A 644 -3.13 -37.17 -11.94
N PRO A 645 -4.39 -36.69 -11.92
CA PRO A 645 -5.55 -37.54 -12.21
C PRO A 645 -5.34 -38.29 -13.54
N LYS A 646 -5.56 -39.60 -13.56
CA LYS A 646 -5.35 -40.49 -14.73
C LYS A 646 -3.88 -40.67 -15.19
N ALA A 647 -2.88 -40.26 -14.41
CA ALA A 647 -1.47 -40.40 -14.78
C ALA A 647 -1.05 -41.85 -15.10
N LEU A 648 -1.60 -42.83 -14.35
CA LEU A 648 -1.26 -44.25 -14.47
C LEU A 648 -2.26 -45.07 -15.29
N GLU A 649 -3.31 -44.45 -15.84
CA GLU A 649 -4.41 -45.17 -16.52
C GLU A 649 -3.92 -45.99 -17.72
N ARG A 650 -2.91 -45.50 -18.44
CA ARG A 650 -2.28 -46.22 -19.57
C ARG A 650 -1.21 -47.22 -19.16
N CYS A 651 -0.83 -47.26 -17.88
CA CYS A 651 0.09 -48.26 -17.35
C CYS A 651 -0.67 -49.54 -16.95
N ILE A 652 -2.00 -49.45 -16.77
CA ILE A 652 -2.85 -50.59 -16.44
C ILE A 652 -2.92 -51.51 -17.68
N GLN A 653 -2.62 -52.81 -17.47
CA GLN A 653 -2.59 -53.83 -18.54
C GLN A 653 -1.53 -53.60 -19.63
N ASP A 654 -0.53 -52.75 -19.39
CA ASP A 654 0.60 -52.55 -20.31
C ASP A 654 1.69 -53.62 -20.10
N SER A 655 1.35 -54.88 -20.37
CA SER A 655 2.25 -56.04 -20.19
C SER A 655 3.51 -56.00 -21.07
N GLU A 656 3.51 -55.17 -22.11
CA GLU A 656 4.64 -54.98 -23.03
C GLU A 656 5.49 -53.74 -22.69
N CYS A 657 5.20 -53.03 -21.57
CA CYS A 657 5.91 -51.83 -21.12
C CYS A 657 6.08 -50.77 -22.23
N LYS A 658 5.03 -50.55 -23.03
CA LYS A 658 5.04 -49.58 -24.14
C LYS A 658 4.80 -48.16 -23.66
N ASP A 659 4.12 -47.96 -22.53
CA ASP A 659 3.91 -46.62 -21.98
C ASP A 659 5.20 -46.12 -21.33
N TRP A 660 5.57 -44.88 -21.66
CA TRP A 660 6.83 -44.30 -21.19
C TRP A 660 6.85 -44.15 -19.68
N VAL A 661 5.71 -43.79 -19.05
CA VAL A 661 5.62 -43.63 -17.59
C VAL A 661 5.77 -45.00 -16.90
N HIS A 662 5.22 -46.06 -17.50
CA HIS A 662 5.35 -47.42 -16.99
C HIS A 662 6.82 -47.89 -17.07
N ARG A 663 7.45 -47.73 -18.25
CA ARG A 663 8.80 -48.22 -18.50
C ARG A 663 9.90 -47.49 -17.72
N VAL A 664 9.72 -46.21 -17.38
CA VAL A 664 10.69 -45.47 -16.55
C VAL A 664 10.49 -45.69 -15.05
N SER A 665 9.37 -46.32 -14.65
CA SER A 665 9.03 -46.60 -13.24
C SER A 665 9.28 -48.06 -12.85
N CYS A 666 9.58 -48.93 -13.81
CA CYS A 666 10.03 -50.32 -13.63
C CYS A 666 11.56 -50.39 -13.74
#